data_AF-A0A8M9QHC6-F1
#
_entry.id   AF-A0A8M9QHC6-F1
#
_cell.length_a   1.000
_cell.length_b   1.000
_cell.length_c   1.000
_cell.angle_alpha   90.00
_cell.angle_beta   90.00
_cell.angle_gamma   90.00
#
_symmetry.space_group_name_H-M   'P 1'
#
loop_
_entity.id
_entity.type
_entity.pdbx_description
1 polymer ?
#
loop_
_entity_poly.entity_id
_entity_poly.type
_entity_poly.pdbx_seq_one_letter_code
_entity_poly.pdbx_strand_id
1 'polypeptide(L)'
;MSQFNTRVTLEKKESDKKTLPQPRSSLKARREERKEKEAVNLITPSALKSNREQNSTTPTFRRPPPVESLIDPELRPFLLTTHCDALFMSLRGLKSEGLLLDCSLNLPGHAYKAHRLVLAVVSQTAEAWPFSGEAGLQELAIDGGTVTPAGLEAVLDFCYTGEMNRGETEELLDACRSLRADRLLRLCGGDTVSFSAREERERSLQLIRALWERNVGCDVIIQTDSGDRLPAHCVILAAGADYFRALFCGGLRESRAEVVFLRGVSSWILRDLLEFIYSGRLKLSSTNVWDLTEAAAQFQLQGALELCLNFLRDNMDENSCLDILALAEAYSLEDLAKRAEDYVLAHFQRVSEGEKFNDLPCIQLKRFLDRDALNADSEIDVFRAVVNWVQEDKQHRLSDLSGLMQSVRFPLMRPEELQEVQECKLMLRCAEGKTALDVVRNLLCDDRRSMDCKPRTPNQVLVIVGGDCVNEDFERREPNLCLWFACRFVRGEGLKCSIEWKPLAHLPEPPRFRHCVCVLNNTLYILGGRKYYGALDILKSALRLTHPLDVPLCGHAAAVFNGEIFVSGGCDSRLRCYPCLWLYDPVHGCSKRARMTEGVGRAGHVMLVSGHRLVVAGGLQPEWAGFRDQLQCESYDPVHDSWTSFPLLPRPHLSPAAATLDGHLYVLGGSSADSARDTPWVHRYNPQAKCWDKLGAMPRPYADLAACALQLPVSLKT
;
A
#
# COMPACT_ATOMS: atom_id res chain seq x y z
N MET A 1 -62.54 -9.85 -26.35
CA MET A 1 -63.39 -8.91 -27.11
C MET A 1 -62.50 -7.83 -27.71
N SER A 2 -62.66 -7.54 -29.01
CA SER A 2 -62.15 -6.36 -29.77
C SER A 2 -60.62 -6.17 -29.83
N GLN A 3 -59.88 -6.69 -30.83
CA GLN A 3 -59.62 -6.11 -32.18
C GLN A 3 -59.37 -4.60 -32.23
N PHE A 4 -58.19 -4.17 -32.73
CA PHE A 4 -58.07 -3.32 -33.93
C PHE A 4 -56.64 -3.33 -34.51
N ASN A 5 -56.59 -3.46 -35.84
CA ASN A 5 -55.48 -3.36 -36.82
C ASN A 5 -54.55 -2.13 -36.62
N THR A 6 -53.36 -1.97 -37.22
CA THR A 6 -53.09 -1.98 -38.68
C THR A 6 -51.59 -1.91 -39.03
N ARG A 7 -51.20 -2.60 -40.10
CA ARG A 7 -49.98 -2.45 -40.92
C ARG A 7 -50.00 -1.12 -41.69
N VAL A 8 -48.84 -0.48 -41.88
CA VAL A 8 -48.56 0.39 -43.05
C VAL A 8 -47.12 0.15 -43.53
N THR A 9 -47.02 -0.20 -44.82
CA THR A 9 -45.81 -0.25 -45.67
C THR A 9 -45.96 0.81 -46.76
N LEU A 10 -44.92 1.62 -47.01
CA LEU A 10 -44.66 2.41 -48.25
C LEU A 10 -43.13 2.64 -48.30
N GLU A 11 -42.34 1.98 -49.15
CA GLU A 11 -42.07 2.20 -50.59
C GLU A 11 -41.36 3.51 -50.99
N LYS A 12 -40.13 3.31 -51.50
CA LYS A 12 -39.45 3.87 -52.70
C LYS A 12 -39.21 5.39 -52.89
N LYS A 13 -37.95 5.70 -53.19
CA LYS A 13 -37.41 6.42 -54.37
C LYS A 13 -35.87 6.24 -54.37
N GLU A 14 -35.21 5.58 -55.33
CA GLU A 14 -34.83 6.03 -56.71
C GLU A 14 -34.31 7.49 -56.73
N SER A 15 -33.20 7.88 -57.37
CA SER A 15 -32.27 7.26 -58.32
C SER A 15 -31.15 8.28 -58.60
N ASP A 16 -30.19 7.85 -59.45
CA ASP A 16 -29.20 8.63 -60.22
C ASP A 16 -27.83 8.88 -59.59
N LYS A 17 -26.68 8.80 -60.27
CA LYS A 17 -26.14 8.24 -61.54
C LYS A 17 -24.93 9.13 -61.87
N LYS A 18 -23.89 8.54 -62.50
CA LYS A 18 -22.72 9.17 -63.17
C LYS A 18 -21.59 9.59 -62.20
N THR A 19 -20.29 9.38 -62.48
CA THR A 19 -19.57 9.17 -63.75
C THR A 19 -18.16 8.63 -63.46
N LEU A 20 -17.65 7.73 -64.33
CA LEU A 20 -16.22 7.42 -64.55
C LEU A 20 -15.58 8.57 -65.38
N PRO A 21 -14.24 8.83 -65.36
CA PRO A 21 -13.25 7.92 -65.97
C PRO A 21 -11.81 7.89 -65.37
N GLN A 22 -11.04 6.88 -65.80
CA GLN A 22 -9.57 6.72 -65.68
C GLN A 22 -8.78 7.69 -66.62
N PRO A 23 -7.47 7.50 -66.97
CA PRO A 23 -6.20 7.23 -66.24
C PRO A 23 -5.04 8.19 -66.66
N ARG A 24 -3.84 8.04 -66.07
CA ARG A 24 -2.44 8.25 -66.60
C ARG A 24 -1.54 8.85 -65.51
N SER A 25 -0.51 8.17 -64.97
CA SER A 25 0.75 7.63 -65.50
C SER A 25 1.96 8.51 -65.15
N SER A 26 2.94 7.85 -64.51
CA SER A 26 4.39 8.07 -64.51
C SER A 26 4.97 9.31 -63.82
N LEU A 27 5.85 9.09 -62.83
CA LEU A 27 7.31 9.18 -63.03
C LEU A 27 8.11 8.72 -61.79
N LYS A 28 8.92 7.66 -62.01
CA LYS A 28 10.27 7.38 -61.47
C LYS A 28 10.42 7.16 -59.96
N ALA A 29 10.72 5.90 -59.56
CA ALA A 29 12.08 5.35 -59.38
C ALA A 29 12.67 5.80 -58.03
N ARG A 30 13.25 4.97 -57.16
CA ARG A 30 13.92 3.67 -57.28
C ARG A 30 14.23 3.25 -55.83
N ARG A 31 14.08 1.96 -55.51
CA ARG A 31 15.07 1.08 -54.85
C ARG A 31 15.80 1.60 -53.60
N GLU A 32 16.05 0.83 -52.55
CA GLU A 32 15.93 -0.60 -52.20
C GLU A 32 16.38 -0.61 -50.71
N GLU A 33 15.67 -1.31 -49.82
CA GLU A 33 16.12 -2.59 -49.24
C GLU A 33 17.34 -2.48 -48.31
N ARG A 34 17.24 -2.76 -47.01
CA ARG A 34 16.89 -4.01 -46.28
C ARG A 34 18.16 -4.68 -45.73
N LYS A 35 18.03 -5.04 -44.45
CA LYS A 35 18.58 -6.23 -43.77
C LYS A 35 20.06 -6.20 -43.37
N GLU A 36 20.26 -6.00 -42.07
CA GLU A 36 21.42 -6.49 -41.33
C GLU A 36 21.20 -7.95 -40.90
N LYS A 37 22.24 -8.76 -41.11
CA LYS A 37 22.48 -10.04 -40.46
C LYS A 37 24.00 -10.23 -40.32
N GLU A 38 24.38 -10.61 -39.10
CA GLU A 38 25.46 -11.54 -38.74
C GLU A 38 26.95 -11.13 -38.84
N ALA A 39 27.59 -11.22 -37.65
CA ALA A 39 28.74 -12.09 -37.33
C ALA A 39 30.18 -11.51 -37.22
N VAL A 40 30.71 -11.68 -35.99
CA VAL A 40 31.98 -12.36 -35.64
C VAL A 40 33.34 -11.64 -35.82
N ASN A 41 34.01 -11.49 -34.66
CA ASN A 41 35.45 -11.52 -34.31
C ASN A 41 36.52 -11.20 -35.36
N LEU A 42 37.50 -10.36 -34.99
CA LEU A 42 38.92 -10.73 -34.91
C LEU A 42 39.81 -9.65 -34.27
N ILE A 43 40.78 -10.15 -33.49
CA ILE A 43 41.85 -9.49 -32.73
C ILE A 43 43.02 -9.14 -33.67
N THR A 44 43.74 -8.01 -33.45
CA THR A 44 45.23 -7.92 -33.31
C THR A 44 45.79 -6.47 -33.45
N PRO A 45 47.03 -6.20 -32.96
CA PRO A 45 47.45 -4.93 -32.33
C PRO A 45 48.61 -4.19 -33.02
N SER A 46 48.92 -2.95 -32.60
CA SER A 46 50.23 -2.25 -32.59
C SER A 46 49.97 -0.75 -32.29
N ALA A 47 50.86 0.10 -31.77
CA ALA A 47 52.31 0.10 -31.65
C ALA A 47 52.77 1.03 -30.51
N LEU A 48 53.99 0.75 -30.03
CA LEU A 48 54.76 1.49 -29.04
C LEU A 48 55.10 2.93 -29.44
N LYS A 49 55.31 3.82 -28.46
CA LYS A 49 56.53 4.65 -28.39
C LYS A 49 56.87 5.09 -26.97
N SER A 50 58.18 5.10 -26.75
CA SER A 50 58.97 5.21 -25.53
C SER A 50 59.09 6.62 -24.96
N ASN A 51 59.34 6.73 -23.65
CA ASN A 51 60.54 7.42 -23.16
C ASN A 51 60.94 6.96 -21.75
N ARG A 52 62.25 6.73 -21.59
CA ARG A 52 62.98 6.39 -20.35
C ARG A 52 63.23 7.67 -19.54
N GLU A 53 63.21 7.59 -18.21
CA GLU A 53 64.41 7.79 -17.36
C GLU A 53 64.15 7.56 -15.85
N GLN A 54 64.83 6.54 -15.32
CA GLN A 54 65.59 6.42 -14.06
C GLN A 54 64.98 6.69 -12.66
N ASN A 55 64.81 5.57 -11.93
CA ASN A 55 65.24 5.22 -10.55
C ASN A 55 64.89 6.10 -9.32
N SER A 56 64.10 5.55 -8.39
CA SER A 56 64.59 5.04 -7.07
C SER A 56 63.48 4.50 -6.14
N THR A 57 63.61 3.21 -5.80
CA THR A 57 63.26 2.47 -4.56
C THR A 57 62.15 2.94 -3.58
N THR A 58 61.07 2.16 -3.47
CA THR A 58 60.51 1.49 -2.24
C THR A 58 59.23 0.71 -2.61
N PRO A 59 58.97 -0.51 -2.08
CA PRO A 59 57.79 -1.28 -2.46
C PRO A 59 56.57 -0.75 -1.70
N THR A 60 55.80 0.13 -2.33
CA THR A 60 54.45 0.47 -1.89
C THR A 60 53.50 -0.64 -2.33
N PHE A 61 52.84 -1.29 -1.36
CA PHE A 61 51.65 -2.10 -1.63
C PHE A 61 50.65 -1.20 -2.37
N ARG A 62 50.42 -1.47 -3.65
CA ARG A 62 49.33 -0.84 -4.40
C ARG A 62 48.03 -1.21 -3.69
N ARG A 63 47.33 -0.20 -3.16
CA ARG A 63 45.91 -0.34 -2.83
C ARG A 63 45.20 -0.89 -4.07
N PRO A 64 44.32 -1.90 -3.94
CA PRO A 64 43.41 -2.22 -5.03
C PRO A 64 42.61 -0.96 -5.38
N PRO A 65 42.21 -0.78 -6.65
CA PRO A 65 41.42 0.39 -7.02
C PRO A 65 40.15 0.43 -6.16
N PRO A 66 39.65 1.62 -5.79
CA PRO A 66 38.38 1.71 -5.11
C PRO A 66 37.33 1.09 -6.05
N VAL A 67 36.62 0.08 -5.55
CA VAL A 67 35.38 -0.36 -6.18
C VAL A 67 34.47 0.87 -6.12
N GLU A 68 34.29 1.53 -7.26
CA GLU A 68 33.25 2.56 -7.39
C GLU A 68 31.93 1.87 -7.07
N SER A 69 31.41 2.16 -5.87
CA SER A 69 30.06 1.77 -5.48
C SER A 69 29.11 2.42 -6.47
N LEU A 70 28.49 1.63 -7.34
CA LEU A 70 27.26 2.01 -8.01
C LEU A 70 26.30 2.46 -6.90
N ILE A 71 26.10 3.77 -6.76
CA ILE A 71 25.15 4.32 -5.81
C ILE A 71 23.79 3.93 -6.34
N ASP A 72 23.15 2.95 -5.70
CA ASP A 72 21.79 2.54 -6.00
C ASP A 72 20.87 3.76 -5.74
N PRO A 73 20.23 4.33 -6.77
CA PRO A 73 19.40 5.53 -6.63
C PRO A 73 18.11 5.27 -5.84
N GLU A 74 17.72 4.02 -5.63
CA GLU A 74 16.52 3.63 -4.88
C GLU A 74 16.79 3.36 -3.39
N LEU A 75 18.06 3.33 -2.97
CA LEU A 75 18.44 2.98 -1.61
C LEU A 75 17.92 4.01 -0.59
N ARG A 76 17.00 3.59 0.28
CA ARG A 76 16.37 4.45 1.29
C ARG A 76 16.56 3.91 2.70
N PRO A 77 16.81 4.77 3.70
CA PRO A 77 16.88 4.36 5.10
C PRO A 77 15.47 4.21 5.69
N PHE A 78 15.21 3.07 6.32
CA PHE A 78 14.00 2.76 7.08
C PHE A 78 14.35 2.67 8.57
N LEU A 79 13.50 3.22 9.43
CA LEU A 79 13.71 3.24 10.89
C LEU A 79 12.61 2.42 11.57
N LEU A 80 12.99 1.44 12.37
CA LEU A 80 12.08 0.75 13.27
C LEU A 80 11.94 1.55 14.57
N THR A 81 10.81 2.24 14.72
CA THR A 81 10.56 3.17 15.84
C THR A 81 10.48 2.49 17.21
N THR A 82 10.27 1.17 17.25
CA THR A 82 10.19 0.33 18.46
C THR A 82 11.51 -0.34 18.82
N HIS A 83 12.54 -0.26 17.95
CA HIS A 83 13.81 -0.97 18.11
C HIS A 83 14.51 -0.67 19.44
N CYS A 84 14.61 0.62 19.79
CA CYS A 84 15.30 1.04 21.00
C CYS A 84 14.65 0.43 22.25
N ASP A 85 13.33 0.47 22.35
CA ASP A 85 12.60 -0.08 23.48
C ASP A 85 12.77 -1.60 23.57
N ALA A 86 12.66 -2.31 22.44
CA ALA A 86 12.87 -3.76 22.39
C ALA A 86 14.29 -4.16 22.82
N LEU A 87 15.32 -3.45 22.33
CA LEU A 87 16.71 -3.72 22.67
C LEU A 87 16.96 -3.54 24.19
N PHE A 88 16.47 -2.46 24.79
CA PHE A 88 16.63 -2.21 26.22
C PHE A 88 15.82 -3.18 27.09
N MET A 89 14.66 -3.65 26.62
CA MET A 89 13.94 -4.75 27.25
C MET A 89 14.76 -6.04 27.23
N SER A 90 15.39 -6.39 26.11
CA SER A 90 16.29 -7.55 26.00
C SER A 90 17.51 -7.41 26.91
N LEU A 91 18.13 -6.22 26.98
CA LEU A 91 19.25 -5.94 27.89
C LEU A 91 18.87 -6.14 29.37
N ARG A 92 17.67 -5.73 29.75
CA ARG A 92 17.12 -5.97 31.10
C ARG A 92 16.88 -7.46 31.34
N GLY A 93 16.38 -8.18 30.34
CA GLY A 93 16.22 -9.63 30.37
C GLY A 93 17.55 -10.34 30.64
N LEU A 94 18.58 -10.05 29.85
CA LEU A 94 19.94 -10.58 30.02
C LEU A 94 20.48 -10.31 31.44
N LYS A 95 20.26 -9.09 31.97
CA LYS A 95 20.66 -8.75 33.34
C LYS A 95 19.96 -9.61 34.37
N SER A 96 18.65 -9.77 34.26
CA SER A 96 17.85 -10.57 35.21
C SER A 96 18.21 -12.06 35.18
N GLU A 97 18.64 -12.57 34.04
CA GLU A 97 19.10 -13.95 33.85
C GLU A 97 20.57 -14.16 34.25
N GLY A 98 21.32 -13.10 34.57
CA GLY A 98 22.73 -13.20 34.94
C GLY A 98 23.68 -13.42 33.76
N LEU A 99 23.25 -13.10 32.53
CA LEU A 99 24.00 -13.37 31.30
C LEU A 99 24.86 -12.17 30.88
N LEU A 100 26.08 -12.44 30.40
CA LEU A 100 27.03 -11.45 29.88
C LEU A 100 27.34 -10.27 30.83
N LEU A 101 27.16 -10.48 32.15
CA LEU A 101 27.47 -9.49 33.18
C LEU A 101 28.98 -9.42 33.40
N ASP A 102 29.55 -8.24 33.15
CA ASP A 102 30.99 -7.96 33.17
C ASP A 102 31.40 -6.96 34.26
N CYS A 103 30.43 -6.39 34.99
CA CYS A 103 30.64 -5.49 36.13
C CYS A 103 30.10 -6.09 37.43
N SER A 104 30.86 -5.99 38.53
CA SER A 104 30.34 -6.17 39.91
C SER A 104 30.57 -4.91 40.73
N LEU A 105 29.49 -4.36 41.27
CA LEU A 105 29.46 -3.20 42.15
C LEU A 105 29.24 -3.70 43.58
N ASN A 106 30.27 -3.60 44.42
CA ASN A 106 30.27 -4.19 45.75
C ASN A 106 29.91 -3.15 46.82
N LEU A 107 28.81 -3.38 47.55
CA LEU A 107 28.44 -2.65 48.75
C LEU A 107 28.54 -3.58 49.98
N PRO A 108 28.64 -3.05 51.21
CA PRO A 108 28.70 -3.89 52.41
C PRO A 108 27.51 -4.86 52.48
N GLY A 109 27.80 -6.16 52.28
CA GLY A 109 26.81 -7.25 52.35
C GLY A 109 26.08 -7.62 51.06
N HIS A 110 26.23 -6.87 49.95
CA HIS A 110 25.56 -7.17 48.66
C HIS A 110 26.46 -6.83 47.45
N ALA A 111 26.43 -7.69 46.43
CA ALA A 111 27.13 -7.48 45.16
C ALA A 111 26.11 -7.31 44.02
N TYR A 112 26.19 -6.19 43.31
CA TYR A 112 25.30 -5.83 42.22
C TYR A 112 25.99 -6.04 40.88
N LYS A 113 25.48 -6.97 40.08
CA LYS A 113 26.05 -7.27 38.76
C LYS A 113 25.32 -6.52 37.65
N ALA A 114 26.08 -6.00 36.69
CA ALA A 114 25.56 -5.19 35.60
C ALA A 114 26.44 -5.30 34.34
N HIS A 115 25.91 -4.79 33.23
CA HIS A 115 26.64 -4.63 31.97
C HIS A 115 27.40 -3.30 31.98
N ARG A 116 28.72 -3.33 31.88
CA ARG A 116 29.59 -2.14 31.94
C ARG A 116 29.27 -1.14 30.84
N LEU A 117 28.99 -1.63 29.64
CA LEU A 117 28.60 -0.79 28.51
C LEU A 117 27.34 0.03 28.82
N VAL A 118 26.35 -0.58 29.46
CA VAL A 118 25.08 0.08 29.82
C VAL A 118 25.28 1.11 30.94
N LEU A 119 26.17 0.83 31.89
CA LEU A 119 26.57 1.79 32.92
C LEU A 119 27.40 2.96 32.36
N ALA A 120 28.27 2.71 31.39
CA ALA A 120 29.16 3.73 30.85
C ALA A 120 28.38 4.86 30.15
N VAL A 121 27.30 4.53 29.44
CA VAL A 121 26.55 5.50 28.63
C VAL A 121 25.64 6.45 29.41
N VAL A 122 25.49 6.26 30.72
CA VAL A 122 24.87 7.28 31.59
C VAL A 122 25.87 8.32 32.12
N SER A 123 27.17 8.12 31.87
CA SER A 123 28.22 9.10 32.20
C SER A 123 28.45 10.10 31.06
N GLN A 124 28.92 11.31 31.38
CA GLN A 124 29.36 12.28 30.37
C GLN A 124 30.60 11.82 29.61
N THR A 125 31.41 10.95 30.22
CA THR A 125 32.67 10.43 29.65
C THR A 125 32.64 8.92 29.58
N ALA A 126 31.70 8.36 28.80
CA ALA A 126 31.56 6.91 28.64
C ALA A 126 32.89 6.22 28.27
N GLU A 127 33.74 6.85 27.46
CA GLU A 127 35.06 6.33 27.07
C GLU A 127 36.10 6.28 28.19
N ALA A 128 35.92 7.07 29.25
CA ALA A 128 36.79 7.07 30.41
C ALA A 128 36.47 5.91 31.38
N TRP A 129 35.42 5.13 31.09
CA TRP A 129 35.18 3.88 31.79
C TRP A 129 36.29 2.87 31.49
N PRO A 130 36.70 2.05 32.47
CA PRO A 130 37.95 1.29 32.39
C PRO A 130 37.86 0.05 31.50
N PHE A 131 37.44 0.15 30.23
CA PHE A 131 37.25 -0.99 29.30
C PHE A 131 38.50 -1.86 29.10
N SER A 132 39.68 -1.41 29.51
CA SER A 132 40.92 -2.18 29.49
C SER A 132 40.99 -3.19 30.65
N GLY A 133 40.96 -4.49 30.34
CA GLY A 133 41.18 -5.58 31.31
C GLY A 133 41.00 -6.96 30.66
N GLU A 134 41.55 -8.01 31.27
CA GLU A 134 41.32 -9.41 30.87
C GLU A 134 39.82 -9.75 30.91
N ALA A 135 39.38 -10.70 30.08
CA ALA A 135 38.01 -11.18 30.03
C ALA A 135 37.57 -11.71 31.42
N GLY A 136 36.71 -10.97 32.12
CA GLY A 136 36.24 -11.32 33.46
C GLY A 136 35.39 -10.23 34.12
N LEU A 137 34.66 -10.62 35.19
CA LEU A 137 33.92 -9.70 36.04
C LEU A 137 34.87 -8.72 36.72
N GLN A 138 34.80 -7.44 36.35
CA GLN A 138 35.59 -6.39 36.98
C GLN A 138 34.87 -5.88 38.24
N GLU A 139 35.56 -5.94 39.37
CA GLU A 139 35.07 -5.35 40.62
C GLU A 139 35.37 -3.86 40.66
N LEU A 140 34.33 -3.05 40.79
CA LEU A 140 34.42 -1.61 40.99
C LEU A 140 34.10 -1.34 42.47
N ALA A 141 35.11 -0.88 43.20
CA ALA A 141 34.96 -0.47 44.59
C ALA A 141 34.13 0.83 44.63
N ILE A 142 32.94 0.74 45.22
CA ILE A 142 32.08 1.89 45.53
C ILE A 142 32.39 2.35 46.95
N ASP A 143 32.37 3.67 47.20
CA ASP A 143 32.53 4.21 48.55
C ASP A 143 31.29 3.85 49.40
N GLY A 144 31.38 2.71 50.10
CA GLY A 144 30.31 2.16 50.94
C GLY A 144 29.94 3.01 52.16
N GLY A 145 30.58 4.17 52.36
CA GLY A 145 30.22 5.14 53.41
C GLY A 145 29.10 6.11 53.03
N THR A 146 28.79 6.27 51.73
CA THR A 146 27.80 7.25 51.24
C THR A 146 26.72 6.67 50.33
N VAL A 147 26.99 5.56 49.62
CA VAL A 147 26.05 4.95 48.67
C VAL A 147 25.18 3.89 49.34
N THR A 148 23.86 4.05 49.30
CA THR A 148 22.89 3.07 49.80
C THR A 148 22.52 2.03 48.72
N PRO A 149 22.04 0.84 49.12
CA PRO A 149 21.44 -0.14 48.21
C PRO A 149 20.32 0.44 47.33
N ALA A 150 19.42 1.24 47.91
CA ALA A 150 18.29 1.85 47.20
C ALA A 150 18.75 2.87 46.15
N GLY A 151 19.71 3.74 46.49
CA GLY A 151 20.30 4.68 45.55
C GLY A 151 21.00 3.97 44.37
N LEU A 152 21.74 2.89 44.65
CA LEU A 152 22.42 2.10 43.62
C LEU A 152 21.44 1.38 42.69
N GLU A 153 20.38 0.78 43.25
CA GLU A 153 19.31 0.14 42.47
C GLU A 153 18.60 1.14 41.57
N ALA A 154 18.32 2.35 42.06
CA ALA A 154 17.70 3.41 41.27
C ALA A 154 18.57 3.86 40.08
N VAL A 155 19.89 4.00 40.26
CA VAL A 155 20.81 4.28 39.14
C VAL A 155 20.82 3.13 38.14
N LEU A 156 20.91 1.90 38.63
CA LEU A 156 20.89 0.70 37.79
C LEU A 156 19.59 0.61 36.99
N ASP A 157 18.44 0.81 37.61
CA ASP A 157 17.15 0.78 36.93
C ASP A 157 17.09 1.86 35.86
N PHE A 158 17.49 3.10 36.16
CA PHE A 158 17.57 4.17 35.17
C PHE A 158 18.45 3.80 33.96
N CYS A 159 19.57 3.10 34.16
CA CYS A 159 20.45 2.71 33.05
C CYS A 159 19.77 1.77 32.02
N TYR A 160 18.83 0.92 32.47
CA TYR A 160 18.12 -0.03 31.59
C TYR A 160 16.74 0.48 31.15
N THR A 161 16.06 1.27 31.98
CA THR A 161 14.68 1.72 31.71
C THR A 161 14.61 3.16 31.24
N GLY A 162 15.59 4.02 31.57
CA GLY A 162 15.48 5.47 31.39
C GLY A 162 14.42 6.13 32.30
N GLU A 163 13.76 5.37 33.16
CA GLU A 163 12.75 5.89 34.10
C GLU A 163 13.42 6.40 35.37
N MET A 164 12.95 7.54 35.87
CA MET A 164 13.45 8.17 37.08
C MET A 164 12.40 8.10 38.18
N ASN A 165 12.69 7.34 39.24
CA ASN A 165 11.87 7.36 40.46
C ASN A 165 12.24 8.58 41.32
N ARG A 166 11.31 9.52 41.47
CA ARG A 166 11.50 10.79 42.22
C ARG A 166 11.46 10.62 43.75
N GLY A 167 11.49 9.40 44.27
CA GLY A 167 11.12 9.06 45.65
C GLY A 167 12.17 9.34 46.72
N GLU A 168 13.47 9.34 46.41
CA GLU A 168 14.56 9.40 47.39
C GLU A 168 15.77 10.15 46.80
N THR A 169 15.72 11.49 46.81
CA THR A 169 16.61 12.32 45.99
C THR A 169 18.06 12.35 46.46
N GLU A 170 18.34 12.31 47.78
CA GLU A 170 19.73 12.41 48.28
C GLU A 170 20.53 11.13 48.07
N GLU A 171 19.96 9.97 48.39
CA GLU A 171 20.58 8.65 48.19
C GLU A 171 20.91 8.39 46.71
N LEU A 172 19.99 8.78 45.82
CA LEU A 172 20.19 8.72 44.38
C LEU A 172 21.35 9.62 43.92
N LEU A 173 21.45 10.84 44.44
CA LEU A 173 22.52 11.78 44.07
C LEU A 173 23.90 11.27 44.48
N ASP A 174 24.04 10.65 45.65
CA ASP A 174 25.30 10.07 46.11
C ASP A 174 25.71 8.86 45.27
N ALA A 175 24.77 7.96 44.97
CA ALA A 175 25.00 6.86 44.03
C ALA A 175 25.42 7.36 42.63
N CYS A 176 24.77 8.41 42.13
CA CYS A 176 25.11 9.00 40.84
C CYS A 176 26.51 9.62 40.82
N ARG A 177 26.94 10.30 41.89
CA ARG A 177 28.30 10.86 42.00
C ARG A 177 29.34 9.75 42.01
N SER A 178 29.10 8.67 42.75
CA SER A 178 30.04 7.55 42.82
C SER A 178 30.18 6.81 41.49
N LEU A 179 29.09 6.65 40.72
CA LEU A 179 29.10 5.98 39.41
C LEU A 179 29.37 6.92 38.23
N ARG A 180 29.60 8.22 38.49
CA ARG A 180 29.73 9.26 37.46
C ARG A 180 28.53 9.27 36.50
N ALA A 181 27.31 9.05 37.01
CA ALA A 181 26.07 9.08 36.25
C ALA A 181 25.61 10.55 36.01
N ASP A 182 26.45 11.34 35.35
CA ASP A 182 26.27 12.78 35.17
C ASP A 182 24.99 13.15 34.42
N ARG A 183 24.48 12.25 33.55
CA ARG A 183 23.19 12.45 32.89
C ARG A 183 22.03 12.43 33.89
N LEU A 184 22.04 11.47 34.81
CA LEU A 184 21.01 11.35 35.84
C LEU A 184 21.13 12.48 36.87
N LEU A 185 22.36 12.89 37.25
CA LEU A 185 22.58 14.06 38.11
C LEU A 185 21.93 15.34 37.57
N ARG A 186 22.05 15.59 36.25
CA ARG A 186 21.44 16.76 35.61
C ARG A 186 19.90 16.70 35.64
N LEU A 187 19.32 15.52 35.47
CA LEU A 187 17.86 15.33 35.53
C LEU A 187 17.31 15.55 36.95
N CYS A 188 18.07 15.21 37.99
CA CYS A 188 17.70 15.47 39.39
C CYS A 188 17.83 16.95 39.79
N GLY A 189 18.68 17.73 39.11
CA GLY A 189 19.04 19.11 39.47
C GLY A 189 18.02 20.21 39.11
N GLY A 190 16.86 19.87 38.53
CA GLY A 190 15.74 20.81 38.33
C GLY A 190 15.86 21.84 37.18
N ASP A 191 17.04 22.03 36.59
CA ASP A 191 17.31 23.11 35.60
C ASP A 191 17.17 22.71 34.12
N THR A 192 16.62 21.53 33.80
CA THR A 192 16.53 21.05 32.40
C THR A 192 15.16 20.51 32.01
N VAL A 193 14.85 20.64 30.71
CA VAL A 193 13.70 20.02 30.01
C VAL A 193 13.54 18.57 30.48
N SER A 194 12.34 18.21 30.96
CA SER A 194 12.03 16.84 31.38
C SER A 194 11.99 15.94 30.14
N PHE A 195 12.95 15.03 30.01
CA PHE A 195 12.95 14.01 28.97
C PHE A 195 12.10 12.82 29.39
N SER A 196 11.38 12.25 28.42
CA SER A 196 10.69 10.97 28.59
C SER A 196 11.70 9.83 28.72
N ALA A 197 11.30 8.74 29.37
CA ALA A 197 12.14 7.54 29.50
C ALA A 197 12.61 6.99 28.15
N ARG A 198 11.76 7.10 27.12
CA ARG A 198 12.09 6.74 25.74
C ARG A 198 13.24 7.58 25.17
N GLU A 199 13.18 8.90 25.30
CA GLU A 199 14.24 9.80 24.81
C GLU A 199 15.59 9.53 25.51
N GLU A 200 15.56 9.16 26.80
CA GLU A 200 16.77 8.77 27.52
C GLU A 200 17.38 7.45 27.02
N ARG A 201 16.54 6.46 26.70
CA ARG A 201 16.99 5.20 26.05
C ARG A 201 17.55 5.47 24.65
N GLU A 202 16.90 6.31 23.85
CA GLU A 202 17.39 6.67 22.51
C GLU A 202 18.76 7.34 22.57
N ARG A 203 18.99 8.23 23.54
CA ARG A 203 20.32 8.81 23.80
C ARG A 203 21.35 7.77 24.23
N SER A 204 20.98 6.86 25.12
CA SER A 204 21.87 5.77 25.53
C SER A 204 22.26 4.89 24.35
N LEU A 205 21.32 4.55 23.46
CA LEU A 205 21.61 3.81 22.23
C LEU A 205 22.55 4.58 21.29
N GLN A 206 22.36 5.90 21.13
CA GLN A 206 23.25 6.73 20.32
C GLN A 206 24.69 6.73 20.87
N LEU A 207 24.86 6.77 22.19
CA LEU A 207 26.17 6.68 22.82
C LEU A 207 26.79 5.29 22.68
N ILE A 208 26.00 4.22 22.83
CA ILE A 208 26.45 2.84 22.57
C ILE A 208 26.95 2.71 21.12
N ARG A 209 26.22 3.28 20.16
CA ARG A 209 26.63 3.33 18.75
C ARG A 209 27.94 4.10 18.57
N ALA A 210 28.10 5.26 19.20
CA ALA A 210 29.33 6.04 19.11
C ALA A 210 30.56 5.29 19.67
N LEU A 211 30.38 4.52 20.75
CA LEU A 211 31.42 3.64 21.28
C LEU A 211 31.78 2.53 20.29
N TRP A 212 30.77 1.92 19.65
CA TRP A 212 30.97 0.89 18.61
C TRP A 212 31.73 1.44 17.39
N GLU A 213 31.35 2.60 16.86
CA GLU A 213 32.03 3.24 15.72
C GLU A 213 33.51 3.55 16.00
N ARG A 214 33.88 3.68 17.28
CA ARG A 214 35.24 3.93 17.75
C ARG A 214 35.96 2.69 18.27
N ASN A 215 35.32 1.52 18.21
CA ASN A 215 35.80 0.24 18.74
C ASN A 215 36.14 0.28 20.25
N VAL A 216 35.44 1.09 21.03
CA VAL A 216 35.66 1.21 22.48
C VAL A 216 34.76 0.22 23.21
N GLY A 217 35.36 -0.69 23.98
CA GLY A 217 34.61 -1.69 24.77
C GLY A 217 34.13 -2.91 23.98
N CYS A 218 34.47 -3.04 22.69
CA CYS A 218 34.16 -4.23 21.90
C CYS A 218 34.93 -5.45 22.42
N ASP A 219 34.20 -6.53 22.67
CA ASP A 219 34.67 -7.77 23.32
C ASP A 219 34.65 -8.98 22.36
N VAL A 220 34.19 -8.78 21.12
CA VAL A 220 34.21 -9.80 20.06
C VAL A 220 34.50 -9.21 18.69
N ILE A 221 35.15 -10.01 17.83
CA ILE A 221 35.34 -9.71 16.41
C ILE A 221 34.58 -10.74 15.58
N ILE A 222 33.61 -10.28 14.80
CA ILE A 222 32.91 -11.13 13.82
C ILE A 222 33.68 -11.10 12.51
N GLN A 223 34.06 -12.28 12.02
CA GLN A 223 34.80 -12.44 10.77
C GLN A 223 33.98 -13.21 9.73
N THR A 224 33.91 -12.68 8.51
CA THR A 224 33.24 -13.30 7.37
C THR A 224 34.20 -14.11 6.50
N ASP A 225 33.68 -14.89 5.55
CA ASP A 225 34.47 -15.67 4.60
C ASP A 225 35.36 -14.81 3.69
N SER A 226 35.03 -13.53 3.47
CA SER A 226 35.87 -12.59 2.72
C SER A 226 37.07 -12.08 3.52
N GLY A 227 37.15 -12.40 4.82
CA GLY A 227 38.23 -11.99 5.71
C GLY A 227 38.03 -10.63 6.39
N ASP A 228 36.88 -9.97 6.19
CA ASP A 228 36.57 -8.71 6.88
C ASP A 228 36.37 -8.97 8.38
N ARG A 229 36.95 -8.11 9.22
CA ARG A 229 36.88 -8.20 10.69
C ARG A 229 36.03 -7.05 11.23
N LEU A 230 34.91 -7.38 11.84
CA LEU A 230 33.93 -6.42 12.36
C LEU A 230 33.86 -6.51 13.90
N PRO A 231 34.47 -5.58 14.63
CA PRO A 231 34.38 -5.54 16.09
C PRO A 231 32.96 -5.19 16.54
N ALA A 232 32.52 -5.77 17.66
CA ALA A 232 31.20 -5.55 18.24
C ALA A 232 31.19 -5.84 19.75
N HIS A 233 30.08 -5.50 20.39
CA HIS A 233 29.78 -5.83 21.78
C HIS A 233 28.85 -7.06 21.85
N CYS A 234 29.29 -8.14 22.50
CA CYS A 234 28.54 -9.39 22.70
C CYS A 234 27.17 -9.11 23.30
N VAL A 235 27.11 -8.27 24.32
CA VAL A 235 25.86 -7.90 25.01
C VAL A 235 24.85 -7.25 24.06
N ILE A 236 25.30 -6.39 23.14
CA ILE A 236 24.42 -5.70 22.19
C ILE A 236 23.96 -6.65 21.08
N LEU A 237 24.84 -7.52 20.59
CA LEU A 237 24.48 -8.56 19.62
C LEU A 237 23.47 -9.54 20.21
N ALA A 238 23.70 -10.02 21.44
CA ALA A 238 22.81 -10.93 22.14
C ALA A 238 21.46 -10.28 22.50
N ALA A 239 21.43 -8.98 22.79
CA ALA A 239 20.18 -8.26 23.00
C ALA A 239 19.42 -8.00 21.70
N GLY A 240 20.14 -7.82 20.58
CA GLY A 240 19.59 -7.45 19.28
C GLY A 240 19.12 -8.64 18.44
N ALA A 241 19.75 -9.81 18.53
CA ALA A 241 19.41 -10.98 17.73
C ALA A 241 19.54 -12.30 18.52
N ASP A 242 18.52 -13.14 18.41
CA ASP A 242 18.45 -14.41 19.17
C ASP A 242 19.52 -15.42 18.76
N TYR A 243 19.97 -15.40 17.50
CA TYR A 243 21.10 -16.21 17.06
C TYR A 243 22.36 -15.90 17.87
N PHE A 244 22.70 -14.62 18.06
CA PHE A 244 23.86 -14.21 18.83
C PHE A 244 23.66 -14.46 20.32
N ARG A 245 22.44 -14.33 20.83
CA ARG A 245 22.10 -14.72 22.20
C ARG A 245 22.41 -16.19 22.43
N ALA A 246 21.96 -17.07 21.55
CA ALA A 246 22.28 -18.49 21.62
C ALA A 246 23.78 -18.76 21.47
N LEU A 247 24.46 -18.03 20.58
CA LEU A 247 25.89 -18.16 20.35
C LEU A 247 26.72 -17.85 21.60
N PHE A 248 26.46 -16.71 22.25
CA PHE A 248 27.26 -16.22 23.37
C PHE A 248 26.80 -16.79 24.72
N CYS A 249 25.51 -17.06 24.89
CA CYS A 249 24.95 -17.53 26.17
C CYS A 249 24.71 -19.06 26.20
N GLY A 250 24.74 -19.74 25.05
CA GLY A 250 24.42 -21.18 24.94
C GLY A 250 25.56 -22.15 25.27
N GLY A 251 26.74 -21.65 25.67
CA GLY A 251 27.88 -22.50 26.04
C GLY A 251 28.63 -23.15 24.88
N LEU A 252 28.43 -22.66 23.65
CA LEU A 252 29.15 -23.09 22.45
C LEU A 252 30.65 -22.74 22.52
N ARG A 253 31.51 -23.39 21.73
CA ARG A 253 32.97 -23.16 21.78
C ARG A 253 33.33 -21.70 21.45
N GLU A 254 32.52 -21.11 20.58
CA GLU A 254 32.57 -19.75 20.09
C GLU A 254 32.29 -18.71 21.19
N SER A 255 31.58 -19.08 22.27
CA SER A 255 31.31 -18.19 23.41
C SER A 255 32.57 -17.74 24.16
N ARG A 256 33.70 -18.44 23.96
CA ARG A 256 35.00 -18.12 24.58
C ARG A 256 36.03 -17.62 23.57
N ALA A 257 35.64 -17.46 22.31
CA ALA A 257 36.54 -17.05 21.24
C ALA A 257 36.50 -15.52 21.07
N GLU A 258 37.67 -14.89 21.00
CA GLU A 258 37.80 -13.46 20.66
C GLU A 258 37.34 -13.18 19.22
N VAL A 259 37.40 -14.20 18.34
CA VAL A 259 36.98 -14.12 16.93
C VAL A 259 35.95 -15.19 16.62
N VAL A 260 34.79 -14.78 16.11
CA VAL A 260 33.70 -15.65 15.65
C VAL A 260 33.65 -15.65 14.13
N PHE A 261 33.71 -16.83 13.52
CA PHE A 261 33.63 -16.99 12.06
C PHE A 261 32.19 -17.27 11.62
N LEU A 262 31.59 -16.37 10.85
CA LEU A 262 30.28 -16.57 10.23
C LEU A 262 30.47 -16.97 8.76
N ARG A 263 30.01 -18.18 8.41
CA ARG A 263 30.09 -18.73 7.06
C ARG A 263 28.85 -18.41 6.26
N GLY A 264 29.01 -18.20 4.95
CA GLY A 264 27.91 -18.05 4.00
C GLY A 264 27.23 -16.68 4.01
N VAL A 265 27.81 -15.68 4.68
CA VAL A 265 27.25 -14.32 4.73
C VAL A 265 28.25 -13.29 4.23
N SER A 266 27.80 -12.47 3.30
CA SER A 266 28.61 -11.38 2.74
C SER A 266 28.85 -10.26 3.76
N SER A 267 30.03 -9.65 3.74
CA SER A 267 30.39 -8.59 4.69
C SER A 267 29.52 -7.36 4.65
N TRP A 268 28.96 -7.02 3.48
CA TRP A 268 28.07 -5.87 3.35
C TRP A 268 26.73 -6.11 4.07
N ILE A 269 26.17 -7.33 3.96
CA ILE A 269 24.96 -7.75 4.68
C ILE A 269 25.20 -7.63 6.17
N LEU A 270 26.28 -8.25 6.66
CA LEU A 270 26.59 -8.23 8.08
C LEU A 270 26.80 -6.80 8.61
N ARG A 271 27.44 -5.93 7.81
CA ARG A 271 27.62 -4.51 8.16
C ARG A 271 26.29 -3.78 8.30
N ASP A 272 25.35 -3.99 7.38
CA ASP A 272 24.05 -3.35 7.42
C ASP A 272 23.19 -3.88 8.57
N LEU A 273 23.24 -5.19 8.86
CA LEU A 273 22.56 -5.77 10.03
C LEU A 273 23.16 -5.29 11.36
N LEU A 274 24.49 -5.12 11.43
CA LEU A 274 25.14 -4.50 12.60
C LEU A 274 24.72 -3.02 12.72
N GLU A 275 24.73 -2.25 11.62
CA GLU A 275 24.25 -0.87 11.64
C GLU A 275 22.80 -0.81 12.16
N PHE A 276 21.94 -1.76 11.77
CA PHE A 276 20.59 -1.89 12.30
C PHE A 276 20.57 -2.19 13.80
N ILE A 277 21.33 -3.17 14.30
CA ILE A 277 21.35 -3.51 15.74
C ILE A 277 21.71 -2.28 16.59
N TYR A 278 22.67 -1.46 16.14
CA TYR A 278 23.13 -0.27 16.88
C TYR A 278 22.30 0.99 16.64
N SER A 279 21.33 1.00 15.71
CA SER A 279 20.63 2.24 15.35
C SER A 279 19.13 2.12 15.08
N GLY A 280 18.61 0.91 14.92
CA GLY A 280 17.26 0.62 14.44
C GLY A 280 17.03 1.00 12.98
N ARG A 281 18.08 1.35 12.23
CA ARG A 281 17.99 1.80 10.84
C ARG A 281 18.54 0.76 9.88
N LEU A 282 17.80 0.49 8.80
CA LEU A 282 18.20 -0.41 7.74
C LEU A 282 18.01 0.26 6.39
N LYS A 283 18.99 0.14 5.49
CA LYS A 283 18.92 0.72 4.15
C LYS A 283 18.40 -0.34 3.17
N LEU A 284 17.25 -0.07 2.54
CA LEU A 284 16.58 -1.04 1.67
C LEU A 284 16.40 -0.47 0.26
N SER A 285 16.52 -1.36 -0.72
CA SER A 285 16.20 -1.16 -2.12
C SER A 285 15.66 -2.47 -2.71
N SER A 286 15.15 -2.40 -3.94
CA SER A 286 14.64 -3.54 -4.70
C SER A 286 15.70 -4.63 -4.93
N THR A 287 17.00 -4.26 -4.92
CA THR A 287 18.12 -5.16 -5.20
C THR A 287 18.63 -5.87 -3.94
N ASN A 288 18.71 -5.18 -2.80
CA ASN A 288 19.34 -5.70 -1.60
C ASN A 288 18.38 -6.39 -0.62
N VAL A 289 17.07 -6.14 -0.74
CA VAL A 289 16.08 -6.59 0.25
C VAL A 289 16.04 -8.10 0.38
N TRP A 290 16.25 -8.86 -0.69
CA TRP A 290 16.20 -10.31 -0.69
C TRP A 290 17.30 -10.93 0.18
N ASP A 291 18.56 -10.54 -0.06
CA ASP A 291 19.72 -10.99 0.70
C ASP A 291 19.62 -10.56 2.18
N LEU A 292 19.13 -9.35 2.44
CA LEU A 292 18.90 -8.86 3.80
C LEU A 292 17.76 -9.59 4.50
N THR A 293 16.70 -9.99 3.78
CA THR A 293 15.59 -10.78 4.33
C THR A 293 16.07 -12.16 4.75
N GLU A 294 16.81 -12.84 3.88
CA GLU A 294 17.38 -14.16 4.17
C GLU A 294 18.32 -14.11 5.39
N ALA A 295 19.24 -13.14 5.41
CA ALA A 295 20.16 -12.99 6.52
C ALA A 295 19.48 -12.58 7.83
N ALA A 296 18.48 -11.67 7.78
CA ALA A 296 17.72 -11.29 8.97
C ALA A 296 16.95 -12.47 9.56
N ALA A 297 16.38 -13.34 8.71
CA ALA A 297 15.75 -14.58 9.14
C ALA A 297 16.78 -15.57 9.72
N GLN A 298 17.92 -15.77 9.05
CA GLN A 298 19.01 -16.64 9.51
C GLN A 298 19.53 -16.24 10.89
N PHE A 299 19.74 -14.94 11.13
CA PHE A 299 20.24 -14.42 12.40
C PHE A 299 19.14 -14.15 13.43
N GLN A 300 17.88 -14.47 13.12
CA GLN A 300 16.73 -14.23 13.99
C GLN A 300 16.65 -12.76 14.47
N LEU A 301 16.92 -11.83 13.54
CA LEU A 301 16.89 -10.40 13.78
C LEU A 301 15.50 -9.86 13.41
N GLN A 302 14.53 -10.09 14.31
CA GLN A 302 13.10 -9.91 14.01
C GLN A 302 12.75 -8.50 13.54
N GLY A 303 13.35 -7.46 14.13
CA GLY A 303 13.08 -6.07 13.74
C GLY A 303 13.58 -5.73 12.33
N ALA A 304 14.71 -6.28 11.90
CA ALA A 304 15.21 -6.09 10.54
C ALA A 304 14.34 -6.86 9.53
N LEU A 305 13.98 -8.10 9.88
CA LEU A 305 13.08 -8.92 9.08
C LEU A 305 11.73 -8.22 8.87
N GLU A 306 11.16 -7.61 9.91
CA GLU A 306 9.93 -6.83 9.83
C GLU A 306 10.05 -5.66 8.84
N LEU A 307 11.15 -4.89 8.88
CA LEU A 307 11.38 -3.81 7.93
C LEU A 307 11.48 -4.31 6.49
N CYS A 308 12.20 -5.41 6.25
CA CYS A 308 12.31 -6.02 4.93
C CYS A 308 10.95 -6.50 4.40
N LEU A 309 10.17 -7.20 5.23
CA LEU A 309 8.84 -7.70 4.85
C LEU A 309 7.85 -6.56 4.59
N ASN A 310 7.88 -5.49 5.39
CA ASN A 310 7.09 -4.29 5.13
C ASN A 310 7.48 -3.63 3.80
N PHE A 311 8.78 -3.54 3.50
CA PHE A 311 9.25 -3.02 2.22
C PHE A 311 8.74 -3.85 1.03
N LEU A 312 8.84 -5.18 1.11
CA LEU A 312 8.34 -6.09 0.07
C LEU A 312 6.82 -5.97 -0.11
N ARG A 313 6.08 -5.84 1.00
CA ARG A 313 4.62 -5.64 0.96
C ARG A 313 4.24 -4.35 0.25
N ASP A 314 4.95 -3.26 0.54
CA ASP A 314 4.57 -1.92 0.11
C ASP A 314 5.08 -1.60 -1.31
N ASN A 315 6.11 -2.32 -1.80
CA ASN A 315 6.72 -2.14 -3.13
C ASN A 315 6.54 -3.35 -4.06
N MET A 316 5.45 -4.11 -3.90
CA MET A 316 5.14 -5.26 -4.74
C MET A 316 4.76 -4.84 -6.17
N ASP A 317 5.37 -5.50 -7.16
CA ASP A 317 5.15 -5.29 -8.58
C ASP A 317 4.86 -6.61 -9.33
N GLU A 318 4.65 -6.53 -10.64
CA GLU A 318 4.28 -7.69 -11.47
C GLU A 318 5.42 -8.73 -11.55
N ASN A 319 6.67 -8.31 -11.33
CA ASN A 319 7.86 -9.16 -11.43
C ASN A 319 8.28 -9.78 -10.10
N SER A 320 7.85 -9.21 -8.98
CA SER A 320 8.22 -9.61 -7.62
C SER A 320 7.10 -10.35 -6.88
N CYS A 321 5.83 -10.15 -7.26
CA CYS A 321 4.68 -10.69 -6.53
C CYS A 321 4.71 -12.23 -6.35
N LEU A 322 5.18 -12.98 -7.35
CA LEU A 322 5.29 -14.44 -7.28
C LEU A 322 6.38 -14.90 -6.31
N ASP A 323 7.53 -14.22 -6.30
CA ASP A 323 8.61 -14.53 -5.37
C ASP A 323 8.24 -14.14 -3.94
N ILE A 324 7.57 -13.00 -3.76
CA ILE A 324 7.07 -12.57 -2.45
C ILE A 324 6.04 -13.57 -1.93
N LEU A 325 5.17 -14.09 -2.80
CA LEU A 325 4.23 -15.15 -2.42
C LEU A 325 4.96 -16.43 -2.00
N ALA A 326 5.95 -16.89 -2.79
CA ALA A 326 6.73 -18.08 -2.47
C ALA A 326 7.51 -17.92 -1.14
N LEU A 327 8.13 -16.75 -0.94
CA LEU A 327 8.79 -16.36 0.31
C LEU A 327 7.79 -16.41 1.48
N ALA A 328 6.64 -15.77 1.33
CA ALA A 328 5.63 -15.71 2.38
C ALA A 328 5.10 -17.10 2.76
N GLU A 329 4.90 -17.99 1.78
CA GLU A 329 4.52 -19.38 2.04
C GLU A 329 5.65 -20.17 2.75
N ALA A 330 6.91 -19.98 2.32
CA ALA A 330 8.07 -20.66 2.93
C ALA A 330 8.26 -20.28 4.41
N TYR A 331 8.05 -19.01 4.77
CA TYR A 331 8.15 -18.53 6.15
C TYR A 331 6.81 -18.55 6.92
N SER A 332 5.74 -19.12 6.34
CA SER A 332 4.40 -19.18 6.95
C SER A 332 3.84 -17.81 7.35
N LEU A 333 4.08 -16.78 6.52
CA LEU A 333 3.61 -15.40 6.70
C LEU A 333 2.22 -15.23 6.06
N GLU A 334 1.17 -15.64 6.77
CA GLU A 334 -0.21 -15.70 6.24
C GLU A 334 -0.72 -14.37 5.66
N ASP A 335 -0.48 -13.26 6.35
CA ASP A 335 -0.93 -11.94 5.92
C ASP A 335 -0.24 -11.47 4.63
N LEU A 336 1.06 -11.70 4.51
CA LEU A 336 1.83 -11.34 3.31
C LEU A 336 1.48 -12.25 2.15
N ALA A 337 1.32 -13.56 2.39
CA ALA A 337 0.93 -14.53 1.37
C ALA A 337 -0.45 -14.19 0.80
N LYS A 338 -1.42 -13.88 1.66
CA LYS A 338 -2.75 -13.44 1.23
C LYS A 338 -2.67 -12.16 0.38
N ARG A 339 -1.87 -11.17 0.82
CA ARG A 339 -1.72 -9.92 0.09
C ARG A 339 -1.08 -10.11 -1.28
N ALA A 340 -0.07 -10.99 -1.38
CA ALA A 340 0.58 -11.35 -2.62
C ALA A 340 -0.37 -12.13 -3.56
N GLU A 341 -1.15 -13.09 -3.04
CA GLU A 341 -2.17 -13.80 -3.81
C GLU A 341 -3.23 -12.83 -4.35
N ASP A 342 -3.74 -11.92 -3.52
CA ASP A 342 -4.69 -10.89 -3.95
C ASP A 342 -4.12 -10.00 -5.06
N TYR A 343 -2.82 -9.65 -4.99
CA TYR A 343 -2.14 -8.88 -6.03
C TYR A 343 -2.02 -9.66 -7.34
N VAL A 344 -1.62 -10.93 -7.26
CA VAL A 344 -1.52 -11.83 -8.42
C VAL A 344 -2.88 -11.97 -9.11
N LEU A 345 -3.96 -12.17 -8.34
CA LEU A 345 -5.31 -12.25 -8.89
C LEU A 345 -5.74 -10.93 -9.53
N ALA A 346 -5.42 -9.79 -8.92
CA ALA A 346 -5.78 -8.48 -9.42
C ALA A 346 -5.04 -8.06 -10.70
N HIS A 347 -3.80 -8.55 -10.89
CA HIS A 347 -2.92 -8.20 -12.01
C HIS A 347 -2.57 -9.40 -12.89
N PHE A 348 -3.38 -10.47 -12.84
CA PHE A 348 -3.09 -11.77 -13.44
C PHE A 348 -2.63 -11.71 -14.89
N GLN A 349 -3.27 -10.87 -15.72
CA GLN A 349 -2.89 -10.71 -17.13
C GLN A 349 -1.43 -10.29 -17.30
N ARG A 350 -0.98 -9.26 -16.59
CA ARG A 350 0.41 -8.78 -16.64
C ARG A 350 1.39 -9.78 -16.02
N VAL A 351 0.98 -10.41 -14.91
CA VAL A 351 1.78 -11.45 -14.25
C VAL A 351 1.96 -12.66 -15.18
N SER A 352 0.93 -13.06 -15.94
CA SER A 352 0.97 -14.20 -16.85
C SER A 352 1.87 -14.03 -18.07
N GLU A 353 2.21 -12.78 -18.41
CA GLU A 353 3.16 -12.43 -19.47
C GLU A 353 4.62 -12.44 -18.96
N GLY A 354 4.83 -12.42 -17.64
CA GLY A 354 6.16 -12.41 -17.02
C GLY A 354 6.87 -13.76 -17.08
N GLU A 355 8.20 -13.75 -17.14
CA GLU A 355 9.01 -14.98 -17.24
C GLU A 355 8.81 -15.91 -16.03
N LYS A 356 8.72 -15.33 -14.82
CA LYS A 356 8.53 -16.07 -13.55
C LYS A 356 7.19 -16.79 -13.45
N PHE A 357 6.21 -16.43 -14.27
CA PHE A 357 4.96 -17.18 -14.34
C PHE A 357 5.19 -18.63 -14.78
N ASN A 358 6.21 -18.86 -15.61
CA ASN A 358 6.55 -20.20 -16.07
C ASN A 358 7.13 -21.08 -14.96
N ASP A 359 7.63 -20.51 -13.86
CA ASP A 359 8.18 -21.25 -12.73
C ASP A 359 7.09 -21.72 -11.74
N LEU A 360 5.84 -21.27 -11.92
CA LEU A 360 4.73 -21.62 -11.05
C LEU A 360 4.45 -23.13 -11.03
N PRO A 361 4.30 -23.75 -9.84
CA PRO A 361 3.77 -25.10 -9.71
C PRO A 361 2.33 -25.20 -10.22
N CYS A 362 1.98 -26.34 -10.84
CA CYS A 362 0.63 -26.63 -11.35
C CYS A 362 -0.47 -26.38 -10.28
N ILE A 363 -0.23 -26.82 -9.05
CA ILE A 363 -1.17 -26.68 -7.93
C ILE A 363 -1.46 -25.20 -7.64
N GLN A 364 -0.44 -24.35 -7.69
CA GLN A 364 -0.57 -22.92 -7.40
C GLN A 364 -1.28 -22.21 -8.55
N LEU A 365 -0.93 -22.53 -9.81
CA LEU A 365 -1.64 -22.01 -10.97
C LEU A 365 -3.13 -22.41 -10.94
N LYS A 366 -3.43 -23.68 -10.66
CA LYS A 366 -4.81 -24.16 -10.51
C LYS A 366 -5.55 -23.40 -9.41
N ARG A 367 -4.89 -23.17 -8.26
CA ARG A 367 -5.44 -22.39 -7.15
C ARG A 367 -5.85 -20.99 -7.60
N PHE A 368 -5.06 -20.32 -8.44
CA PHE A 368 -5.43 -19.01 -8.99
C PHE A 368 -6.61 -19.10 -9.97
N LEU A 369 -6.59 -20.06 -10.89
CA LEU A 369 -7.62 -20.21 -11.92
C LEU A 369 -9.01 -20.53 -11.35
N ASP A 370 -9.06 -21.23 -10.21
CA ASP A 370 -10.30 -21.57 -9.52
C ASP A 370 -10.94 -20.37 -8.78
N ARG A 371 -10.22 -19.25 -8.61
CA ARG A 371 -10.73 -18.05 -7.92
C ARG A 371 -11.62 -17.20 -8.83
N ASP A 372 -12.82 -16.86 -8.34
CA ASP A 372 -13.71 -15.89 -8.99
C ASP A 372 -13.12 -14.47 -9.06
N ALA A 373 -12.18 -14.13 -8.17
CA ALA A 373 -11.52 -12.83 -8.10
C ALA A 373 -10.39 -12.64 -9.13
N LEU A 374 -10.06 -13.66 -9.94
CA LEU A 374 -9.01 -13.54 -10.95
C LEU A 374 -9.42 -12.54 -12.02
N ASN A 375 -8.63 -11.47 -12.15
CA ASN A 375 -8.90 -10.38 -13.07
C ASN A 375 -8.26 -10.66 -14.45
N ALA A 376 -9.12 -10.97 -15.42
CA ALA A 376 -8.76 -11.11 -16.83
C ALA A 376 -9.82 -10.42 -17.69
N ASP A 377 -9.39 -9.78 -18.79
CA ASP A 377 -10.30 -9.10 -19.73
C ASP A 377 -11.31 -10.06 -20.36
N SER A 378 -10.88 -11.30 -20.58
CA SER A 378 -11.68 -12.37 -21.16
C SER A 378 -11.19 -13.76 -20.71
N GLU A 379 -12.04 -14.78 -20.84
CA GLU A 379 -11.62 -16.16 -20.57
C GLU A 379 -10.61 -16.67 -21.62
N ILE A 380 -10.53 -16.08 -22.82
CA ILE A 380 -9.52 -16.48 -23.80
C ILE A 380 -8.11 -16.13 -23.33
N ASP A 381 -7.93 -15.04 -22.58
CA ASP A 381 -6.63 -14.66 -22.02
C ASP A 381 -6.16 -15.66 -20.96
N VAL A 382 -7.11 -16.16 -20.16
CA VAL A 382 -6.86 -17.23 -19.19
C VAL A 382 -6.44 -18.52 -19.90
N PHE A 383 -7.17 -18.89 -20.96
CA PHE A 383 -6.83 -20.05 -21.76
C PHE A 383 -5.42 -19.92 -22.36
N ARG A 384 -5.08 -18.76 -22.93
CA ARG A 384 -3.75 -18.47 -23.48
C ARG A 384 -2.67 -18.56 -22.40
N ALA A 385 -2.90 -18.04 -21.20
CA ALA A 385 -1.96 -18.16 -20.09
C ALA A 385 -1.66 -19.63 -19.74
N VAL A 386 -2.70 -20.48 -19.63
CA VAL A 386 -2.51 -21.92 -19.38
C VAL A 386 -1.77 -22.59 -20.52
N VAL A 387 -2.15 -22.29 -21.76
CA VAL A 387 -1.49 -22.84 -22.96
C VAL A 387 -0.02 -22.46 -22.99
N ASN A 388 0.33 -21.20 -22.74
CA ASN A 388 1.71 -20.72 -22.70
C ASN A 388 2.52 -21.43 -21.60
N TRP A 389 1.95 -21.56 -20.40
CA TRP A 389 2.59 -22.25 -19.28
C TRP A 389 2.88 -23.74 -19.58
N VAL A 390 1.98 -24.44 -20.28
CA VAL A 390 2.20 -25.83 -20.73
C VAL A 390 3.17 -25.91 -21.90
N GLN A 391 3.24 -24.89 -22.76
CA GLN A 391 4.17 -24.88 -23.90
C GLN A 391 5.64 -24.79 -23.48
N GLU A 392 5.93 -24.18 -22.34
CA GLU A 392 7.30 -24.02 -21.85
C GLU A 392 7.92 -25.37 -21.45
N ASP A 393 7.18 -26.22 -20.73
CA ASP A 393 7.60 -27.60 -20.40
C ASP A 393 6.55 -28.63 -20.85
N LYS A 394 6.55 -28.89 -22.16
CA LYS A 394 5.60 -29.83 -22.79
C LYS A 394 5.73 -31.25 -22.25
N GLN A 395 6.91 -31.68 -21.78
CA GLN A 395 7.11 -33.09 -21.43
C GLN A 395 6.44 -33.43 -20.10
N HIS A 396 6.53 -32.56 -19.10
CA HIS A 396 5.98 -32.81 -17.78
C HIS A 396 4.55 -32.26 -17.64
N ARG A 397 4.27 -31.08 -18.21
CA ARG A 397 3.01 -30.33 -17.97
C ARG A 397 1.84 -30.73 -18.85
N LEU A 398 2.06 -31.57 -19.87
CA LEU A 398 0.94 -32.08 -20.69
C LEU A 398 -0.05 -32.91 -19.87
N SER A 399 0.40 -33.54 -18.79
CA SER A 399 -0.47 -34.30 -17.87
C SER A 399 -1.39 -33.38 -17.04
N ASP A 400 -0.87 -32.21 -16.65
CA ASP A 400 -1.55 -31.20 -15.84
C ASP A 400 -2.61 -30.39 -16.61
N LEU A 401 -2.48 -30.32 -17.93
CA LEU A 401 -3.38 -29.55 -18.81
C LEU A 401 -4.86 -29.87 -18.54
N SER A 402 -5.17 -31.14 -18.27
CA SER A 402 -6.53 -31.60 -17.97
C SER A 402 -7.15 -30.91 -16.75
N GLY A 403 -6.42 -30.82 -15.65
CA GLY A 403 -6.87 -30.22 -14.39
C GLY A 403 -6.97 -28.69 -14.45
N LEU A 404 -6.16 -28.06 -15.29
CA LEU A 404 -6.18 -26.61 -15.53
C LEU A 404 -7.32 -26.20 -16.46
N MET A 405 -7.63 -27.01 -17.49
CA MET A 405 -8.72 -26.72 -18.44
C MET A 405 -10.11 -26.76 -17.78
N GLN A 406 -10.29 -27.53 -16.70
CA GLN A 406 -11.54 -27.51 -15.92
C GLN A 406 -11.79 -26.16 -15.22
N SER A 407 -10.72 -25.38 -14.99
CA SER A 407 -10.78 -24.07 -14.36
C SER A 407 -11.03 -22.93 -15.37
N VAL A 408 -10.96 -23.23 -16.68
CA VAL A 408 -11.24 -22.27 -17.77
C VAL A 408 -12.73 -22.29 -18.09
N ARG A 409 -13.37 -21.12 -18.09
CA ARG A 409 -14.84 -21.00 -18.17
C ARG A 409 -15.30 -20.81 -19.61
N PHE A 410 -15.13 -21.84 -20.45
CA PHE A 410 -15.49 -21.81 -21.88
C PHE A 410 -16.88 -21.22 -22.22
N PRO A 411 -17.96 -21.44 -21.44
CA PRO A 411 -19.28 -20.87 -21.78
C PRO A 411 -19.34 -19.33 -21.82
N LEU A 412 -18.36 -18.65 -21.21
CA LEU A 412 -18.25 -17.19 -21.19
C LEU A 412 -17.46 -16.61 -22.37
N MET A 413 -16.87 -17.45 -23.22
CA MET A 413 -16.11 -17.02 -24.41
C MET A 413 -17.03 -16.67 -25.58
N ARG A 414 -16.55 -15.80 -26.47
CA ARG A 414 -17.23 -15.47 -27.73
C ARG A 414 -17.08 -16.59 -28.77
N PRO A 415 -17.95 -16.68 -29.78
CA PRO A 415 -17.79 -17.67 -30.85
C PRO A 415 -16.42 -17.62 -31.54
N GLU A 416 -15.87 -16.41 -31.75
CA GLU A 416 -14.54 -16.23 -32.37
C GLU A 416 -13.42 -16.75 -31.45
N GLU A 417 -13.55 -16.55 -30.15
CA GLU A 417 -12.60 -17.04 -29.13
C GLU A 417 -12.67 -18.57 -29.01
N LEU A 418 -13.87 -19.15 -29.08
CA LEU A 418 -14.07 -20.60 -29.08
C LEU A 418 -13.48 -21.28 -30.32
N GLN A 419 -13.49 -20.61 -31.48
CA GLN A 419 -12.80 -21.10 -32.69
C GLN A 419 -11.28 -21.15 -32.47
N GLU A 420 -10.68 -20.15 -31.82
CA GLU A 420 -9.25 -20.17 -31.48
C GLU A 420 -8.90 -21.36 -30.57
N VAL A 421 -9.73 -21.64 -29.57
CA VAL A 421 -9.55 -22.82 -28.70
C VAL A 421 -9.59 -24.11 -29.51
N GLN A 422 -10.48 -24.22 -30.50
CA GLN A 422 -10.62 -25.39 -31.37
C GLN A 422 -9.38 -25.64 -32.23
N GLU A 423 -8.70 -24.58 -32.67
CA GLU A 423 -7.48 -24.67 -33.48
C GLU A 423 -6.22 -24.99 -32.66
N CYS A 424 -6.32 -25.01 -31.32
CA CYS A 424 -5.19 -25.26 -30.44
C CYS A 424 -4.69 -26.72 -30.53
N LYS A 425 -3.52 -26.88 -31.15
CA LYS A 425 -2.88 -28.20 -31.37
C LYS A 425 -2.54 -28.97 -30.09
N LEU A 426 -2.37 -28.30 -28.95
CA LEU A 426 -2.07 -28.96 -27.67
C LEU A 426 -3.28 -29.74 -27.14
N MET A 427 -4.49 -29.21 -27.35
CA MET A 427 -5.73 -29.85 -26.89
C MET A 427 -5.99 -31.19 -27.60
N LEU A 428 -5.49 -31.34 -28.83
CA LEU A 428 -5.60 -32.58 -29.61
C LEU A 428 -4.65 -33.69 -29.12
N ARG A 429 -3.64 -33.36 -28.32
CA ARG A 429 -2.57 -34.29 -27.89
C ARG A 429 -2.87 -35.05 -26.60
N CYS A 430 -3.88 -34.65 -25.84
CA CYS A 430 -4.33 -35.34 -24.63
C CYS A 430 -5.79 -35.80 -24.77
N ALA A 431 -6.18 -36.86 -24.07
CA ALA A 431 -7.55 -37.40 -24.14
C ALA A 431 -8.56 -36.43 -23.51
N GLU A 432 -8.15 -35.76 -22.45
CA GLU A 432 -8.93 -34.83 -21.66
C GLU A 432 -9.05 -33.47 -22.36
N GLY A 433 -8.03 -33.05 -23.10
CA GLY A 433 -8.12 -31.89 -24.00
C GLY A 433 -9.14 -32.10 -25.12
N LYS A 434 -9.28 -33.34 -25.61
CA LYS A 434 -10.37 -33.69 -26.54
C LYS A 434 -11.74 -33.55 -25.87
N THR A 435 -11.87 -33.93 -24.60
CA THR A 435 -13.12 -33.73 -23.83
C THR A 435 -13.48 -32.25 -23.71
N ALA A 436 -12.50 -31.39 -23.40
CA ALA A 436 -12.72 -29.95 -23.38
C ALA A 436 -13.09 -29.39 -24.77
N LEU A 437 -12.48 -29.91 -25.85
CA LEU A 437 -12.87 -29.56 -27.22
C LEU A 437 -14.29 -30.01 -27.59
N ASP A 438 -14.78 -31.13 -27.05
CA ASP A 438 -16.16 -31.57 -27.25
C ASP A 438 -17.15 -30.61 -26.55
N VAL A 439 -16.81 -30.10 -25.36
CA VAL A 439 -17.57 -29.03 -24.70
C VAL A 439 -17.59 -27.76 -25.56
N VAL A 440 -16.44 -27.33 -26.08
CA VAL A 440 -16.33 -26.16 -26.98
C VAL A 440 -17.17 -26.35 -28.25
N ARG A 441 -17.15 -27.55 -28.85
CA ARG A 441 -17.95 -27.87 -30.05
C ARG A 441 -19.45 -27.77 -29.76
N ASN A 442 -19.90 -28.27 -28.60
CA ASN A 442 -21.30 -28.17 -28.19
C ASN A 442 -21.71 -26.70 -27.99
N LEU A 443 -20.86 -25.89 -27.37
CA LEU A 443 -21.10 -24.45 -27.15
C LEU A 443 -21.18 -23.63 -28.44
N LEU A 444 -20.47 -24.06 -29.49
CA LEU A 444 -20.56 -23.43 -30.83
C LEU A 444 -21.87 -23.77 -31.57
N CYS A 445 -22.56 -24.85 -31.17
CA CYS A 445 -23.79 -25.32 -31.81
C CYS A 445 -25.09 -24.93 -31.09
N ASP A 446 -25.02 -24.51 -29.81
CA ASP A 446 -26.20 -24.22 -28.97
C ASP A 446 -26.50 -22.72 -28.90
N ASP A 447 -27.71 -22.31 -29.33
CA ASP A 447 -28.22 -20.94 -29.26
C ASP A 447 -28.60 -20.53 -27.82
N ARG A 448 -28.74 -21.47 -26.88
CA ARG A 448 -29.11 -21.22 -25.48
C ARG A 448 -28.02 -21.66 -24.53
N ARG A 449 -26.98 -20.83 -24.38
CA ARG A 449 -25.91 -21.04 -23.40
C ARG A 449 -26.48 -21.14 -21.97
N SER A 450 -26.57 -22.36 -21.42
CA SER A 450 -26.82 -22.56 -19.99
C SER A 450 -25.63 -21.99 -19.22
N MET A 451 -25.86 -20.88 -18.51
CA MET A 451 -24.86 -20.16 -17.73
C MET A 451 -24.73 -20.78 -16.33
N ASP A 452 -24.27 -22.03 -16.23
CA ASP A 452 -24.01 -22.68 -14.93
C ASP A 452 -22.66 -22.23 -14.31
N CYS A 453 -21.86 -21.44 -15.05
CA CYS A 453 -20.59 -20.87 -14.56
C CYS A 453 -20.72 -19.39 -14.19
N LYS A 454 -20.15 -19.00 -13.04
CA LYS A 454 -20.06 -17.60 -12.62
C LYS A 454 -19.02 -16.85 -13.46
N PRO A 455 -19.28 -15.62 -13.90
CA PRO A 455 -18.24 -14.77 -14.49
C PRO A 455 -17.15 -14.46 -13.45
N ARG A 456 -15.90 -14.34 -13.90
CA ARG A 456 -14.86 -13.74 -13.06
C ARG A 456 -15.29 -12.32 -12.73
N THR A 457 -15.15 -11.93 -11.47
CA THR A 457 -15.45 -10.57 -11.04
C THR A 457 -14.20 -9.74 -11.32
N PRO A 458 -14.18 -8.87 -12.35
CA PRO A 458 -13.15 -7.85 -12.41
C PRO A 458 -13.20 -7.05 -11.10
N ASN A 459 -12.10 -6.43 -10.69
CA ASN A 459 -11.92 -5.71 -9.43
C ASN A 459 -12.85 -4.49 -9.19
N GLN A 460 -14.01 -4.45 -9.85
CA GLN A 460 -15.02 -3.41 -9.75
C GLN A 460 -16.37 -4.04 -9.37
N VAL A 461 -16.88 -3.64 -8.21
CA VAL A 461 -18.20 -4.06 -7.72
C VAL A 461 -19.03 -2.80 -7.48
N LEU A 462 -20.29 -2.82 -7.88
CA LEU A 462 -21.24 -1.77 -7.54
C LEU A 462 -21.78 -2.03 -6.12
N VAL A 463 -21.60 -1.08 -5.21
CA VAL A 463 -22.06 -1.15 -3.82
C VAL A 463 -23.03 -0.01 -3.54
N ILE A 464 -24.18 -0.33 -2.95
CA ILE A 464 -25.15 0.62 -2.40
C ILE A 464 -24.98 0.60 -0.89
N VAL A 465 -24.89 1.78 -0.26
CA VAL A 465 -24.58 1.94 1.16
C VAL A 465 -25.67 2.75 1.83
N GLY A 466 -26.39 2.14 2.77
CA GLY A 466 -27.38 2.81 3.62
C GLY A 466 -28.45 3.57 2.84
N GLY A 467 -28.75 4.80 3.27
CA GLY A 467 -29.83 5.63 2.71
C GLY A 467 -31.06 5.62 3.61
N ASP A 468 -32.20 6.05 3.09
CA ASP A 468 -33.51 5.96 3.73
C ASP A 468 -34.47 5.14 2.87
N CYS A 469 -35.27 4.29 3.51
CA CYS A 469 -36.34 3.55 2.87
C CYS A 469 -37.67 3.87 3.55
N VAL A 470 -38.77 3.62 2.84
CA VAL A 470 -40.09 3.65 3.48
C VAL A 470 -40.27 2.29 4.17
N ASN A 471 -40.78 2.28 5.40
CA ASN A 471 -41.10 1.04 6.11
C ASN A 471 -42.17 0.22 5.35
N GLU A 472 -42.33 -1.07 5.70
CA GLU A 472 -43.25 -2.00 5.03
C GLU A 472 -44.69 -1.48 4.93
N ASP A 473 -45.13 -0.71 5.93
CA ASP A 473 -46.48 -0.13 6.01
C ASP A 473 -46.66 1.16 5.19
N PHE A 474 -45.60 1.64 4.52
CA PHE A 474 -45.56 2.91 3.78
C PHE A 474 -45.84 4.18 4.63
N GLU A 475 -45.75 4.09 5.95
CA GLU A 475 -46.15 5.15 6.89
C GLU A 475 -45.02 6.15 7.19
N ARG A 476 -43.77 5.70 7.20
CA ARG A 476 -42.62 6.53 7.57
C ARG A 476 -41.36 6.18 6.80
N ARG A 477 -40.51 7.19 6.61
CA ARG A 477 -39.14 6.98 6.13
C ARG A 477 -38.22 6.67 7.30
N GLU A 478 -37.45 5.60 7.17
CA GLU A 478 -36.46 5.18 8.16
C GLU A 478 -35.08 4.98 7.51
N PRO A 479 -34.00 5.44 8.15
CA PRO A 479 -32.66 5.21 7.67
C PRO A 479 -32.28 3.72 7.65
N ASN A 480 -31.67 3.26 6.56
CA ASN A 480 -31.29 1.88 6.33
C ASN A 480 -29.82 1.63 6.74
N LEU A 481 -29.57 0.48 7.39
CA LEU A 481 -28.23 0.02 7.80
C LEU A 481 -27.54 -0.81 6.73
N CYS A 482 -28.24 -1.33 5.74
CA CYS A 482 -27.72 -2.37 4.87
C CYS A 482 -26.77 -1.82 3.81
N LEU A 483 -25.70 -2.55 3.56
CA LEU A 483 -24.89 -2.43 2.36
C LEU A 483 -25.26 -3.58 1.43
N TRP A 484 -25.46 -3.26 0.16
CA TRP A 484 -25.78 -4.22 -0.88
C TRP A 484 -24.74 -4.14 -1.97
N PHE A 485 -24.36 -5.28 -2.54
CA PHE A 485 -23.48 -5.30 -3.70
C PHE A 485 -24.14 -6.01 -4.87
N ALA A 486 -23.86 -5.51 -6.08
CA ALA A 486 -24.28 -6.13 -7.31
C ALA A 486 -23.45 -7.40 -7.52
N CYS A 487 -24.07 -8.56 -7.27
CA CYS A 487 -23.37 -9.84 -7.34
C CYS A 487 -23.36 -10.44 -8.75
N ARG A 488 -24.36 -10.10 -9.57
CA ARG A 488 -24.45 -10.58 -10.95
C ARG A 488 -25.25 -9.63 -11.82
N PHE A 489 -24.73 -9.34 -13.02
CA PHE A 489 -25.46 -8.66 -14.09
C PHE A 489 -26.03 -9.73 -15.02
N VAL A 490 -27.35 -9.81 -15.07
CA VAL A 490 -28.09 -10.76 -15.92
C VAL A 490 -28.64 -10.01 -17.12
N ARG A 491 -28.39 -10.57 -18.30
CA ARG A 491 -28.91 -10.02 -19.54
C ARG A 491 -30.41 -10.29 -19.67
N GLY A 492 -31.19 -9.26 -19.97
CA GLY A 492 -32.60 -9.36 -20.38
C GLY A 492 -32.78 -9.01 -21.87
N GLU A 493 -34.03 -8.89 -22.30
CA GLU A 493 -34.36 -8.45 -23.67
C GLU A 493 -33.93 -6.98 -23.91
N GLY A 494 -33.12 -6.74 -24.94
CA GLY A 494 -32.63 -5.40 -25.32
C GLY A 494 -31.53 -4.86 -24.40
N LEU A 495 -31.53 -3.55 -24.13
CA LEU A 495 -30.59 -2.87 -23.21
C LEU A 495 -30.89 -3.13 -21.72
N LYS A 496 -31.83 -4.02 -21.41
CA LYS A 496 -32.30 -4.27 -20.05
C LYS A 496 -31.38 -5.27 -19.37
N CYS A 497 -30.52 -4.79 -18.47
CA CYS A 497 -29.78 -5.65 -17.56
C CYS A 497 -30.56 -5.74 -16.24
N SER A 498 -30.87 -6.96 -15.77
CA SER A 498 -31.30 -7.16 -14.38
C SER A 498 -30.06 -7.34 -13.50
N ILE A 499 -30.10 -6.80 -12.29
CA ILE A 499 -29.00 -6.88 -11.33
C ILE A 499 -29.46 -7.76 -10.18
N GLU A 500 -28.71 -8.82 -9.90
CA GLU A 500 -28.87 -9.61 -8.69
C GLU A 500 -28.10 -8.93 -7.56
N TRP A 501 -28.81 -8.57 -6.50
CA TRP A 501 -28.23 -7.89 -5.33
C TRP A 501 -28.10 -8.87 -4.17
N LYS A 502 -26.99 -8.77 -3.44
CA LYS A 502 -26.77 -9.53 -2.19
C LYS A 502 -26.36 -8.59 -1.06
N PRO A 503 -26.74 -8.90 0.19
CA PRO A 503 -26.27 -8.15 1.34
C PRO A 503 -24.75 -8.31 1.46
N LEU A 504 -24.05 -7.19 1.59
CA LEU A 504 -22.60 -7.13 1.78
C LEU A 504 -22.25 -7.09 3.27
N ALA A 505 -22.87 -6.17 4.01
CA ALA A 505 -22.62 -5.91 5.42
C ALA A 505 -23.73 -5.00 5.99
N HIS A 506 -23.66 -4.72 7.30
CA HIS A 506 -24.47 -3.69 7.94
C HIS A 506 -23.58 -2.57 8.48
N LEU A 507 -24.05 -1.33 8.36
CA LEU A 507 -23.50 -0.19 9.07
C LEU A 507 -23.67 -0.42 10.58
N PRO A 508 -22.68 -0.06 11.41
CA PRO A 508 -22.89 0.04 12.83
C PRO A 508 -23.87 1.17 13.14
N GLU A 509 -24.66 0.98 14.19
CA GLU A 509 -25.59 1.97 14.71
C GLU A 509 -24.88 3.31 15.03
N PRO A 510 -25.49 4.47 14.75
CA PRO A 510 -26.83 4.65 14.18
C PRO A 510 -26.88 4.53 12.65
N PRO A 511 -28.05 4.17 12.06
CA PRO A 511 -28.25 4.20 10.62
C PRO A 511 -28.11 5.62 10.07
N ARG A 512 -27.83 5.75 8.78
CA ARG A 512 -27.58 7.07 8.19
C ARG A 512 -27.98 7.22 6.73
N PHE A 513 -28.35 8.45 6.38
CA PHE A 513 -28.62 8.91 5.02
C PHE A 513 -27.93 10.27 4.78
N ARG A 514 -27.86 10.72 3.52
CA ARG A 514 -27.14 11.95 3.10
C ARG A 514 -25.67 12.01 3.54
N HIS A 515 -25.05 10.84 3.63
CA HIS A 515 -23.62 10.64 3.86
C HIS A 515 -22.89 10.61 2.51
N CYS A 516 -21.57 10.79 2.52
CA CYS A 516 -20.74 10.56 1.35
C CYS A 516 -20.06 9.20 1.43
N VAL A 517 -19.87 8.56 0.28
CA VAL A 517 -19.11 7.32 0.15
C VAL A 517 -17.95 7.56 -0.81
N CYS A 518 -16.76 7.13 -0.45
CA CYS A 518 -15.60 7.14 -1.33
C CYS A 518 -14.75 5.88 -1.12
N VAL A 519 -13.96 5.51 -2.13
CA VAL A 519 -13.10 4.32 -2.09
C VAL A 519 -11.66 4.74 -2.27
N LEU A 520 -10.82 4.47 -1.27
CA LEU A 520 -9.38 4.71 -1.32
C LEU A 520 -8.65 3.43 -0.90
N ASN A 521 -7.67 2.99 -1.70
CA ASN A 521 -6.88 1.78 -1.45
C ASN A 521 -7.75 0.54 -1.17
N ASN A 522 -8.79 0.34 -1.99
CA ASN A 522 -9.78 -0.73 -1.86
C ASN A 522 -10.54 -0.75 -0.51
N THR A 523 -10.52 0.37 0.21
CA THR A 523 -11.25 0.57 1.47
C THR A 523 -12.38 1.57 1.23
N LEU A 524 -13.59 1.21 1.64
CA LEU A 524 -14.77 2.04 1.53
C LEU A 524 -14.88 2.95 2.75
N TYR A 525 -14.87 4.26 2.53
CA TYR A 525 -15.01 5.29 3.56
C TYR A 525 -16.39 5.92 3.48
N ILE A 526 -17.06 5.98 4.62
CA ILE A 526 -18.40 6.56 4.77
C ILE A 526 -18.29 7.77 5.67
N LEU A 527 -18.54 8.95 5.12
CA LEU A 527 -18.26 10.23 5.78
C LEU A 527 -19.57 10.96 6.11
N GLY A 528 -19.69 11.38 7.38
CA GLY A 528 -20.79 12.20 7.88
C GLY A 528 -22.18 11.58 7.70
N GLY A 529 -23.14 12.44 7.33
CA GLY A 529 -24.54 12.07 7.12
C GLY A 529 -25.46 12.42 8.30
N ARG A 530 -26.66 11.85 8.31
CA ARG A 530 -27.69 12.09 9.32
C ARG A 530 -28.29 10.80 9.83
N LYS A 531 -28.54 10.71 11.14
CA LYS A 531 -29.28 9.59 11.75
C LYS A 531 -30.80 9.75 11.72
N TYR A 532 -31.29 10.97 11.53
CA TYR A 532 -32.71 11.30 11.43
C TYR A 532 -32.89 12.67 10.75
N TYR A 533 -34.13 13.06 10.43
CA TYR A 533 -34.41 14.33 9.73
C TYR A 533 -34.22 15.59 10.59
N GLY A 534 -33.93 15.46 11.89
CA GLY A 534 -33.64 16.60 12.77
C GLY A 534 -32.30 17.27 12.46
N ALA A 535 -32.20 18.57 12.75
CA ALA A 535 -30.96 19.33 12.55
C ALA A 535 -29.81 18.90 13.48
N LEU A 536 -30.14 18.38 14.68
CA LEU A 536 -29.17 17.89 15.67
C LEU A 536 -28.67 16.47 15.38
N ASP A 537 -29.22 15.81 14.35
CA ASP A 537 -28.95 14.42 14.02
C ASP A 537 -27.81 14.23 12.99
N ILE A 538 -27.05 15.29 12.72
CA ILE A 538 -25.90 15.26 11.79
C ILE A 538 -24.69 14.61 12.47
N LEU A 539 -24.10 13.64 11.79
CA LEU A 539 -23.01 12.81 12.31
C LEU A 539 -21.63 13.39 11.95
N LYS A 540 -20.69 13.32 12.90
CA LYS A 540 -19.25 13.56 12.67
C LYS A 540 -18.50 12.33 12.16
N SER A 541 -19.09 11.14 12.34
CA SER A 541 -18.39 9.87 12.23
C SER A 541 -18.01 9.52 10.80
N ALA A 542 -16.73 9.21 10.60
CA ALA A 542 -16.24 8.38 9.51
C ALA A 542 -16.24 6.92 9.98
N LEU A 543 -16.64 5.97 9.12
CA LEU A 543 -16.85 4.58 9.54
C LEU A 543 -15.58 3.70 9.32
N ARG A 544 -15.16 3.03 10.42
CA ARG A 544 -14.02 2.11 10.65
C ARG A 544 -12.71 2.78 11.13
N LEU A 545 -12.46 2.79 12.45
CA LEU A 545 -11.16 3.13 13.08
C LEU A 545 -10.42 4.35 12.47
N THR A 546 -11.19 5.28 11.91
CA THR A 546 -10.69 6.46 11.23
C THR A 546 -11.00 7.69 12.06
N HIS A 547 -10.11 8.68 12.00
CA HIS A 547 -10.33 9.96 12.63
C HIS A 547 -11.64 10.59 12.12
N PRO A 548 -12.56 11.06 12.97
CA PRO A 548 -13.81 11.68 12.53
C PRO A 548 -13.56 13.01 11.80
N LEU A 549 -14.54 13.48 11.03
CA LEU A 549 -14.52 14.84 10.50
C LEU A 549 -14.55 15.85 11.67
N ASP A 550 -13.78 16.94 11.55
CA ASP A 550 -13.73 18.00 12.57
C ASP A 550 -15.11 18.62 12.88
N VAL A 551 -15.97 18.66 11.86
CA VAL A 551 -17.30 19.28 11.88
C VAL A 551 -18.34 18.24 11.45
N PRO A 552 -19.53 18.17 12.12
CA PRO A 552 -20.61 17.31 11.64
C PRO A 552 -21.17 17.91 10.35
N LEU A 553 -21.09 17.14 9.26
CA LEU A 553 -21.48 17.60 7.92
C LEU A 553 -22.51 16.67 7.28
N CYS A 554 -23.50 17.27 6.62
CA CYS A 554 -24.42 16.59 5.72
C CYS A 554 -24.53 17.37 4.40
N GLY A 555 -24.85 16.67 3.30
CA GLY A 555 -24.88 17.30 1.97
C GLY A 555 -23.53 17.91 1.56
N HIS A 556 -22.43 17.42 2.12
CA HIS A 556 -21.09 17.68 1.60
C HIS A 556 -20.90 16.79 0.36
N ALA A 557 -19.81 17.01 -0.37
CA ALA A 557 -19.39 16.12 -1.45
C ALA A 557 -17.96 15.63 -1.18
N ALA A 558 -17.68 14.37 -1.49
CA ALA A 558 -16.35 13.78 -1.34
C ALA A 558 -15.90 13.10 -2.64
N ALA A 559 -14.61 13.17 -2.95
CA ALA A 559 -14.01 12.51 -4.10
C ALA A 559 -12.57 12.12 -3.78
N VAL A 560 -12.09 11.03 -4.37
CA VAL A 560 -10.71 10.58 -4.25
C VAL A 560 -9.93 11.04 -5.47
N PHE A 561 -8.80 11.70 -5.24
CA PHE A 561 -7.90 12.19 -6.28
C PHE A 561 -6.46 11.98 -5.84
N ASN A 562 -5.63 11.40 -6.72
CA ASN A 562 -4.22 11.08 -6.46
C ASN A 562 -3.95 10.34 -5.13
N GLY A 563 -4.83 9.40 -4.76
CA GLY A 563 -4.67 8.62 -3.54
C GLY A 563 -5.06 9.36 -2.25
N GLU A 564 -5.70 10.52 -2.35
CA GLU A 564 -6.15 11.30 -1.21
C GLU A 564 -7.67 11.56 -1.27
N ILE A 565 -8.32 11.70 -0.10
CA ILE A 565 -9.76 12.00 -0.01
C ILE A 565 -9.95 13.50 0.16
N PHE A 566 -10.71 14.11 -0.75
CA PHE A 566 -11.12 15.50 -0.63
C PHE A 566 -12.59 15.57 -0.21
N VAL A 567 -12.91 16.50 0.68
CA VAL A 567 -14.28 16.77 1.17
C VAL A 567 -14.57 18.25 0.98
N SER A 568 -15.66 18.59 0.29
CA SER A 568 -16.04 19.98 0.00
C SER A 568 -17.40 20.35 0.58
N GLY A 569 -17.46 21.55 1.15
CA GLY A 569 -18.68 22.21 1.62
C GLY A 569 -19.53 21.39 2.60
N GLY A 570 -20.84 21.39 2.40
CA GLY A 570 -21.81 20.76 3.30
C GLY A 570 -22.35 21.71 4.36
N CYS A 571 -23.30 21.19 5.13
CA CYS A 571 -24.09 21.93 6.08
C CYS A 571 -24.00 21.30 7.49
N ASP A 572 -23.85 22.14 8.52
CA ASP A 572 -23.84 21.72 9.93
C ASP A 572 -25.22 21.78 10.59
N SER A 573 -25.27 21.44 11.89
CA SER A 573 -26.50 21.42 12.68
C SER A 573 -27.11 22.79 12.95
N ARG A 574 -26.37 23.87 12.67
CA ARG A 574 -26.82 25.25 12.74
C ARG A 574 -27.20 25.81 11.37
N LEU A 575 -27.37 24.92 10.38
CA LEU A 575 -27.70 25.27 8.99
C LEU A 575 -26.63 26.12 8.28
N ARG A 576 -25.39 26.14 8.80
CA ARG A 576 -24.29 26.88 8.19
C ARG A 576 -23.70 26.06 7.06
N CYS A 577 -23.66 26.63 5.86
CA CYS A 577 -22.97 26.04 4.71
C CYS A 577 -21.51 26.47 4.71
N TYR A 578 -20.60 25.55 4.36
CA TYR A 578 -19.17 25.82 4.34
C TYR A 578 -18.65 26.04 2.91
N PRO A 579 -17.71 26.97 2.69
CA PRO A 579 -17.01 27.14 1.42
C PRO A 579 -15.67 26.38 1.41
N CYS A 580 -15.36 25.63 2.47
CA CYS A 580 -14.06 25.00 2.66
C CYS A 580 -13.92 23.72 1.83
N LEU A 581 -12.68 23.45 1.45
CA LEU A 581 -12.21 22.15 1.00
C LEU A 581 -11.31 21.58 2.10
N TRP A 582 -11.52 20.31 2.45
CA TRP A 582 -10.69 19.57 3.38
C TRP A 582 -10.03 18.41 2.67
N LEU A 583 -8.75 18.21 2.95
CA LEU A 583 -8.05 16.97 2.68
C LEU A 583 -8.22 16.07 3.90
N TYR A 584 -8.84 14.92 3.70
CA TYR A 584 -9.15 13.97 4.75
C TYR A 584 -8.14 12.82 4.75
N ASP A 585 -7.38 12.74 5.83
CA ASP A 585 -6.51 11.62 6.16
C ASP A 585 -7.24 10.70 7.17
N PRO A 586 -7.44 9.41 6.84
CA PRO A 586 -8.07 8.44 7.74
C PRO A 586 -7.42 8.32 9.13
N VAL A 587 -6.11 8.54 9.24
CA VAL A 587 -5.32 8.42 10.47
C VAL A 587 -5.25 9.75 11.20
N HIS A 588 -4.98 10.85 10.47
CA HIS A 588 -4.67 12.16 11.06
C HIS A 588 -5.84 13.16 11.06
N GLY A 589 -6.95 12.86 10.40
CA GLY A 589 -8.12 13.74 10.31
C GLY A 589 -8.06 14.73 9.15
N CYS A 590 -8.67 15.91 9.32
CA CYS A 590 -8.83 16.88 8.23
C CYS A 590 -7.74 17.97 8.26
N SER A 591 -7.18 18.29 7.09
CA SER A 591 -6.41 19.51 6.85
C SER A 591 -7.14 20.43 5.86
N LYS A 592 -7.07 21.75 6.08
CA LYS A 592 -7.77 22.74 5.25
C LYS A 592 -7.00 23.05 3.97
N ARG A 593 -7.73 23.21 2.88
CA ARG A 593 -7.25 23.68 1.58
C ARG A 593 -7.92 25.02 1.21
N ALA A 594 -7.56 25.58 0.06
CA ALA A 594 -8.17 26.81 -0.41
C ALA A 594 -9.70 26.72 -0.48
N ARG A 595 -10.33 27.84 -0.12
CA ARG A 595 -11.78 27.98 -0.06
C ARG A 595 -12.32 28.21 -1.47
N MET A 596 -13.52 27.68 -1.74
CA MET A 596 -14.28 28.03 -2.93
C MET A 596 -14.45 29.55 -3.02
N THR A 597 -14.39 30.07 -4.24
CA THR A 597 -14.38 31.50 -4.51
C THR A 597 -15.75 32.16 -4.41
N GLU A 598 -16.82 31.38 -4.61
CA GLU A 598 -18.17 31.90 -4.81
C GLU A 598 -19.09 31.57 -3.62
N GLY A 599 -19.61 32.62 -2.98
CA GLY A 599 -20.59 32.55 -1.88
C GLY A 599 -20.00 32.29 -0.49
N VAL A 600 -20.89 32.27 0.52
CA VAL A 600 -20.52 32.04 1.93
C VAL A 600 -20.37 30.53 2.24
N GLY A 601 -20.78 29.67 1.31
CA GLY A 601 -20.66 28.21 1.38
C GLY A 601 -21.68 27.52 0.49
N ARG A 602 -21.54 26.20 0.30
CA ARG A 602 -22.49 25.39 -0.47
C ARG A 602 -22.79 24.04 0.17
N ALA A 603 -23.98 23.50 -0.08
CA ALA A 603 -24.38 22.15 0.33
C ALA A 603 -25.31 21.50 -0.71
N GLY A 604 -25.41 20.18 -0.69
CA GLY A 604 -26.18 19.39 -1.66
C GLY A 604 -25.63 19.46 -3.09
N HIS A 605 -24.36 19.85 -3.24
CA HIS A 605 -23.64 19.85 -4.51
C HIS A 605 -22.98 18.50 -4.76
N VAL A 606 -22.45 18.32 -5.97
CA VAL A 606 -21.63 17.15 -6.33
C VAL A 606 -20.16 17.55 -6.50
N MET A 607 -19.26 16.60 -6.30
CA MET A 607 -17.83 16.74 -6.58
C MET A 607 -17.35 15.59 -7.46
N LEU A 608 -16.67 15.91 -8.55
CA LEU A 608 -16.18 14.94 -9.54
C LEU A 608 -14.70 15.20 -9.87
N VAL A 609 -13.99 14.16 -10.29
CA VAL A 609 -12.64 14.29 -10.86
C VAL A 609 -12.75 14.53 -12.37
N SER A 610 -12.12 15.59 -12.86
CA SER A 610 -12.08 15.94 -14.29
C SER A 610 -10.64 16.22 -14.71
N GLY A 611 -10.01 15.24 -15.37
CA GLY A 611 -8.58 15.31 -15.69
C GLY A 611 -7.73 15.46 -14.42
N HIS A 612 -6.95 16.54 -14.34
CA HIS A 612 -6.08 16.83 -13.19
C HIS A 612 -6.72 17.77 -12.15
N ARG A 613 -8.05 17.91 -12.14
CA ARG A 613 -8.77 18.86 -11.30
C ARG A 613 -9.98 18.23 -10.62
N LEU A 614 -10.36 18.77 -9.47
CA LEU A 614 -11.62 18.47 -8.81
C LEU A 614 -12.66 19.51 -9.22
N VAL A 615 -13.89 19.10 -9.49
CA VAL A 615 -14.97 19.98 -9.96
C VAL A 615 -16.15 19.90 -9.01
N VAL A 616 -16.67 21.05 -8.59
CA VAL A 616 -17.94 21.16 -7.86
C VAL A 616 -19.02 21.79 -8.71
N ALA A 617 -20.23 21.22 -8.67
CA ALA A 617 -21.37 21.68 -9.44
C ALA A 617 -22.67 21.52 -8.66
N GLY A 618 -23.59 22.49 -8.83
CA GLY A 618 -24.91 22.48 -8.22
C GLY A 618 -24.90 22.79 -6.72
N GLY A 619 -25.97 22.33 -6.07
CA GLY A 619 -26.26 22.56 -4.66
C GLY A 619 -27.05 23.84 -4.40
N LEU A 620 -27.06 24.22 -3.13
CA LEU A 620 -27.63 25.45 -2.63
C LEU A 620 -26.55 26.31 -1.97
N GLN A 621 -26.82 27.61 -1.86
CA GLN A 621 -26.00 28.55 -1.12
C GLN A 621 -26.88 29.36 -0.14
N PRO A 622 -26.34 29.78 1.01
CA PRO A 622 -27.10 30.54 2.01
C PRO A 622 -27.37 31.96 1.52
N GLU A 623 -28.58 32.46 1.78
CA GLU A 623 -28.97 33.86 1.64
C GLU A 623 -29.30 34.50 3.00
N TRP A 624 -29.55 35.82 3.02
CA TRP A 624 -30.02 36.53 4.21
C TRP A 624 -31.25 35.88 4.85
N ALA A 625 -32.16 35.34 4.03
CA ALA A 625 -33.33 34.58 4.47
C ALA A 625 -33.48 33.31 3.64
N GLY A 626 -32.98 32.18 4.15
CA GLY A 626 -33.14 30.87 3.54
C GLY A 626 -31.97 30.47 2.63
N PHE A 627 -32.30 29.78 1.54
CA PHE A 627 -31.34 29.21 0.61
C PHE A 627 -31.77 29.48 -0.83
N ARG A 628 -30.79 29.66 -1.71
CA ARG A 628 -31.00 29.81 -3.16
C ARG A 628 -30.25 28.75 -3.93
N ASP A 629 -30.65 28.57 -5.19
CA ASP A 629 -29.95 27.69 -6.12
C ASP A 629 -28.50 28.14 -6.39
N GLN A 630 -27.56 27.19 -6.38
CA GLN A 630 -26.15 27.42 -6.74
C GLN A 630 -25.87 26.91 -8.15
N LEU A 631 -25.82 27.83 -9.12
CA LEU A 631 -25.51 27.50 -10.52
C LEU A 631 -24.03 27.59 -10.85
N GLN A 632 -23.24 28.28 -10.03
CA GLN A 632 -21.81 28.49 -10.29
C GLN A 632 -21.04 27.19 -10.07
N CYS A 633 -20.29 26.81 -11.11
CA CYS A 633 -19.43 25.65 -11.08
C CYS A 633 -17.98 26.09 -10.95
N GLU A 634 -17.21 25.37 -10.15
CA GLU A 634 -15.83 25.73 -9.83
C GLU A 634 -14.95 24.48 -9.96
N SER A 635 -13.72 24.66 -10.44
CA SER A 635 -12.71 23.62 -10.49
C SER A 635 -11.55 23.97 -9.57
N TYR A 636 -11.15 23.05 -8.71
CA TYR A 636 -9.99 23.15 -7.84
C TYR A 636 -8.76 22.52 -8.49
N ASP A 637 -7.65 23.25 -8.43
CA ASP A 637 -6.32 22.81 -8.82
C ASP A 637 -5.51 22.45 -7.55
N PRO A 638 -5.26 21.16 -7.29
CA PRO A 638 -4.50 20.72 -6.12
C PRO A 638 -3.03 21.14 -6.13
N VAL A 639 -2.44 21.40 -7.30
CA VAL A 639 -1.02 21.80 -7.42
C VAL A 639 -0.84 23.24 -6.96
N HIS A 640 -1.77 24.11 -7.35
CA HIS A 640 -1.71 25.54 -7.02
C HIS A 640 -2.56 25.92 -5.80
N ASP A 641 -3.25 24.96 -5.18
CA ASP A 641 -4.23 25.17 -4.10
C ASP A 641 -5.17 26.35 -4.40
N SER A 642 -5.86 26.30 -5.55
CA SER A 642 -6.72 27.41 -5.99
C SER A 642 -7.95 26.93 -6.76
N TRP A 643 -9.00 27.75 -6.72
CA TRP A 643 -10.27 27.51 -7.41
C TRP A 643 -10.41 28.42 -8.62
N THR A 644 -10.99 27.90 -9.70
CA THR A 644 -11.32 28.66 -10.90
C THR A 644 -12.75 28.36 -11.35
N SER A 645 -13.53 29.42 -11.59
CA SER A 645 -14.89 29.32 -12.10
C SER A 645 -14.92 28.86 -13.57
N PHE A 646 -15.93 28.07 -13.90
CA PHE A 646 -16.25 27.68 -15.28
C PHE A 646 -17.76 27.83 -15.54
N PRO A 647 -18.26 27.64 -16.77
CA PRO A 647 -19.64 27.93 -17.14
C PRO A 647 -20.70 27.43 -16.15
N LEU A 648 -21.69 28.31 -15.91
CA LEU A 648 -22.84 28.05 -15.04
C LEU A 648 -23.65 26.84 -15.52
N LEU A 649 -24.24 26.12 -14.55
CA LEU A 649 -25.27 25.12 -14.87
C LEU A 649 -26.47 25.79 -15.56
N PRO A 650 -27.01 25.20 -16.64
CA PRO A 650 -28.17 25.78 -17.34
C PRO A 650 -29.47 25.77 -16.52
N ARG A 651 -29.57 24.89 -15.52
CA ARG A 651 -30.70 24.72 -14.60
C ARG A 651 -30.19 24.32 -13.22
N PRO A 652 -30.96 24.57 -12.15
CA PRO A 652 -30.60 24.17 -10.79
C PRO A 652 -30.57 22.66 -10.60
N HIS A 653 -29.64 22.21 -9.75
CA HIS A 653 -29.39 20.83 -9.39
C HIS A 653 -28.99 20.74 -7.91
N LEU A 654 -29.96 20.61 -7.01
CA LEU A 654 -29.77 20.34 -5.57
C LEU A 654 -29.88 18.85 -5.28
N SER A 655 -28.92 18.27 -4.56
CA SER A 655 -28.78 16.83 -4.35
C SER A 655 -28.91 16.00 -5.64
N PRO A 656 -28.22 16.38 -6.76
CA PRO A 656 -28.30 15.63 -8.00
C PRO A 656 -27.43 14.36 -7.93
N ALA A 657 -27.67 13.42 -8.83
CA ALA A 657 -26.68 12.40 -9.18
C ALA A 657 -25.65 13.00 -10.13
N ALA A 658 -24.39 12.54 -10.06
CA ALA A 658 -23.37 12.94 -11.01
C ALA A 658 -22.32 11.85 -11.23
N ALA A 659 -21.78 11.78 -12.44
CA ALA A 659 -20.72 10.82 -12.80
C ALA A 659 -19.85 11.37 -13.93
N THR A 660 -18.62 10.86 -14.03
CA THR A 660 -17.75 11.08 -15.18
C THR A 660 -17.85 9.90 -16.15
N LEU A 661 -18.02 10.19 -17.43
CA LEU A 661 -18.10 9.18 -18.49
C LEU A 661 -17.49 9.74 -19.78
N ASP A 662 -16.57 9.00 -20.38
CA ASP A 662 -15.88 9.36 -21.64
C ASP A 662 -15.29 10.78 -21.62
N GLY A 663 -14.69 11.18 -20.49
CA GLY A 663 -14.09 12.50 -20.30
C GLY A 663 -15.08 13.66 -20.14
N HIS A 664 -16.39 13.37 -20.06
CA HIS A 664 -17.45 14.36 -19.84
C HIS A 664 -18.02 14.23 -18.42
N LEU A 665 -18.55 15.34 -17.89
CA LEU A 665 -19.23 15.34 -16.58
C LEU A 665 -20.74 15.32 -16.80
N TYR A 666 -21.45 14.41 -16.14
CA TYR A 666 -22.90 14.31 -16.22
C TYR A 666 -23.51 14.70 -14.88
N VAL A 667 -24.56 15.52 -14.90
CA VAL A 667 -25.36 15.91 -13.74
C VAL A 667 -26.83 15.58 -14.04
N LEU A 668 -27.44 14.79 -13.15
CA LEU A 668 -28.71 14.10 -13.35
C LEU A 668 -29.68 14.44 -12.21
N GLY A 669 -30.86 14.98 -12.54
CA GLY A 669 -31.94 15.19 -11.58
C GLY A 669 -31.62 16.18 -10.47
N GLY A 670 -32.01 15.88 -9.24
CA GLY A 670 -31.97 16.80 -8.11
C GLY A 670 -33.19 17.71 -8.06
N SER A 671 -33.16 18.71 -7.19
CA SER A 671 -34.25 19.67 -6.99
C SER A 671 -33.79 21.10 -7.25
N SER A 672 -34.72 22.05 -7.18
CA SER A 672 -34.43 23.48 -7.11
C SER A 672 -34.76 23.98 -5.71
N ALA A 673 -33.80 24.65 -5.07
CA ALA A 673 -33.98 25.32 -3.79
C ALA A 673 -35.01 26.44 -3.90
N ASP A 674 -34.98 27.20 -5.01
CA ASP A 674 -35.86 28.36 -5.21
C ASP A 674 -37.33 27.95 -5.37
N SER A 675 -37.59 26.81 -6.03
CA SER A 675 -38.96 26.33 -6.31
C SER A 675 -39.41 25.18 -5.42
N ALA A 676 -38.51 24.59 -4.63
CA ALA A 676 -38.72 23.37 -3.84
C ALA A 676 -39.31 22.20 -4.65
N ARG A 677 -38.95 22.11 -5.94
CA ARG A 677 -39.43 21.05 -6.85
C ARG A 677 -38.29 20.19 -7.35
N ASP A 678 -38.55 18.89 -7.43
CA ASP A 678 -37.65 17.95 -8.09
C ASP A 678 -37.63 18.21 -9.60
N THR A 679 -36.45 18.04 -10.18
CA THR A 679 -36.18 18.32 -11.58
C THR A 679 -35.76 17.02 -12.28
N PRO A 680 -36.15 16.83 -13.55
CA PRO A 680 -35.74 15.65 -14.31
C PRO A 680 -34.51 15.92 -15.19
N TRP A 681 -33.90 17.10 -15.13
CA TRP A 681 -32.96 17.55 -16.16
C TRP A 681 -31.66 16.73 -16.18
N VAL A 682 -31.11 16.56 -17.38
CA VAL A 682 -29.80 15.94 -17.61
C VAL A 682 -28.89 16.90 -18.36
N HIS A 683 -27.78 17.26 -17.73
CA HIS A 683 -26.77 18.13 -18.31
C HIS A 683 -25.42 17.42 -18.41
N ARG A 684 -24.72 17.67 -19.52
CA ARG A 684 -23.37 17.17 -19.76
C ARG A 684 -22.41 18.33 -19.94
N TYR A 685 -21.35 18.39 -19.16
CA TYR A 685 -20.26 19.32 -19.39
C TYR A 685 -19.23 18.69 -20.31
N ASN A 686 -18.87 19.40 -21.38
CA ASN A 686 -17.74 19.07 -22.24
C ASN A 686 -16.54 19.96 -21.84
N PRO A 687 -15.49 19.39 -21.22
CA PRO A 687 -14.31 20.17 -20.82
C PRO A 687 -13.52 20.77 -21.99
N GLN A 688 -13.56 20.14 -23.17
CA GLN A 688 -12.86 20.64 -24.36
C GLN A 688 -13.59 21.84 -24.96
N ALA A 689 -14.91 21.74 -25.12
CA ALA A 689 -15.74 22.83 -25.64
C ALA A 689 -16.04 23.92 -24.59
N LYS A 690 -15.76 23.61 -23.31
CA LYS A 690 -16.08 24.46 -22.15
C LYS A 690 -17.54 24.92 -22.18
N CYS A 691 -18.47 23.99 -22.37
CA CYS A 691 -19.91 24.28 -22.37
C CYS A 691 -20.73 23.14 -21.76
N TRP A 692 -21.94 23.48 -21.32
CA TRP A 692 -22.94 22.52 -20.86
C TRP A 692 -23.94 22.23 -21.97
N ASP A 693 -24.08 20.95 -22.32
CA ASP A 693 -25.09 20.42 -23.22
C ASP A 693 -26.34 20.00 -22.45
N LYS A 694 -27.51 20.29 -23.02
CA LYS A 694 -28.81 19.82 -22.51
C LYS A 694 -29.17 18.52 -23.22
N LEU A 695 -29.00 17.38 -22.54
CA LEU A 695 -29.23 16.08 -23.16
C LEU A 695 -30.69 15.61 -23.08
N GLY A 696 -31.50 16.19 -22.19
CA GLY A 696 -32.92 15.89 -22.06
C GLY A 696 -33.40 15.81 -20.62
N ALA A 697 -34.35 14.93 -20.38
CA ALA A 697 -34.98 14.72 -19.09
C ALA A 697 -35.09 13.22 -18.77
N MET A 698 -34.92 12.87 -17.50
CA MET A 698 -35.21 11.55 -16.95
C MET A 698 -36.72 11.24 -17.04
N PRO A 699 -37.14 9.96 -17.03
CA PRO A 699 -38.55 9.58 -17.10
C PRO A 699 -39.44 10.19 -16.01
N ARG A 700 -38.86 10.46 -14.83
CA ARG A 700 -39.49 11.15 -13.71
C ARG A 700 -38.45 12.07 -13.04
N PRO A 701 -38.89 13.14 -12.36
CA PRO A 701 -38.00 13.94 -11.53
C PRO A 701 -37.60 13.13 -10.29
N TYR A 702 -36.31 13.11 -9.98
CA TYR A 702 -35.73 12.39 -8.85
C TYR A 702 -34.66 13.26 -8.20
N ALA A 703 -34.56 13.24 -6.87
CA ALA A 703 -33.53 13.91 -6.09
C ALA A 703 -32.91 12.96 -5.06
N ASP A 704 -31.83 13.41 -4.39
CA ASP A 704 -31.05 12.60 -3.45
C ASP A 704 -30.53 11.29 -4.09
N LEU A 705 -30.12 11.38 -5.37
CA LEU A 705 -29.63 10.27 -6.18
C LEU A 705 -28.12 10.09 -6.08
N ALA A 706 -27.65 8.86 -6.31
CA ALA A 706 -26.25 8.54 -6.57
C ALA A 706 -26.09 8.01 -8.00
N ALA A 707 -24.96 8.34 -8.64
CA ALA A 707 -24.59 7.78 -9.94
C ALA A 707 -23.11 7.43 -9.96
N CYS A 708 -22.79 6.37 -10.72
CA CYS A 708 -21.43 5.96 -11.00
C CYS A 708 -21.39 5.35 -12.41
N ALA A 709 -20.22 5.40 -13.05
CA ALA A 709 -19.97 4.68 -14.29
C ALA A 709 -19.33 3.32 -13.96
N LEU A 710 -19.87 2.25 -14.55
CA LEU A 710 -19.29 0.91 -14.45
C LEU A 710 -19.01 0.40 -15.86
N GLN A 711 -17.78 -0.04 -16.11
CA GLN A 711 -17.43 -0.68 -17.37
C GLN A 711 -17.80 -2.16 -17.30
N LEU A 712 -18.87 -2.53 -18.01
CA LEU A 712 -19.24 -3.93 -18.12
C LEU A 712 -18.31 -4.67 -19.11
N PRO A 713 -17.98 -5.95 -18.83
CA PRO A 713 -17.35 -6.85 -19.79
C PRO A 713 -18.06 -6.84 -21.14
N VAL A 714 -17.30 -6.98 -22.22
CA VAL A 714 -17.86 -6.96 -23.59
C VAL A 714 -18.87 -8.10 -23.79
N SER A 715 -18.69 -9.23 -23.11
CA SER A 715 -19.63 -10.37 -23.13
C SER A 715 -21.05 -10.02 -22.66
N LEU A 716 -21.22 -8.94 -21.88
CA LEU A 716 -22.53 -8.45 -21.44
C LEU A 716 -23.09 -7.32 -22.33
N LYS A 717 -22.31 -6.79 -23.29
CA LYS A 717 -22.67 -5.59 -24.09
C LYS A 717 -23.41 -5.87 -25.39
N THR A 718 -23.33 -7.08 -25.95
CA THR A 718 -23.82 -7.41 -27.31
C THR A 718 -25.00 -8.31 -27.32
#